data_AF-A0A7L2U2F0-F1
#
_entry.id   AF-A0A7L2U2F0-F1
#
_cell.length_a   1.000
_cell.length_b   1.000
_cell.length_c   1.000
_cell.angle_alpha   90.00
_cell.angle_beta   90.00
_cell.angle_gamma   90.00
#
_symmetry.space_group_name_H-M   'P 1'
#
loop_
_entity.id
_entity.type
_entity.pdbx_description
1 polymer ?
#
loop_
_entity_poly.entity_id
_entity_poly.type
_entity_poly.pdbx_seq_one_letter_code
_entity_poly.pdbx_strand_id
1 'polypeptide(L)'
;VFTYSAASKETCARHHGRCSPHAFCTDYATGICCHCRATYYGNGRQCLPEGAVHRLNGKVSGSLTVGRASVRFQDVDLHAYIVGSDGRAYTAISGVPQPAARALLPLLPVGGLFAWLFALEEPGSENGFSITGAEFTQSLEVTFYPGEETVHVTQVAEGLGPDNYLSLKTHIQGQVPFLPENVTVHIAPYKELYHYSSSAVTSSARREYVLAAGTANHTSSYRLRQNITFAGCPHTRLPARQQLSVVRAFALYDGQERVLRYALAARVGSAHDDAENPPVNPCHDNTHACEAPARCQPGAGMEYTCECAAGYRREGRGCREVDECAEGLSQCGPFTVCLNVPGSYRCECRSGYRPAEDGRTCVPLAPASDPCEDGSHPCAPGDRARCLPRAGGRPACECLPGYTGDGIECSDVDECAENPCHPAATCYNTLGSFFCRCRPGYEGDGFQCMHAAWHPLSLGPGCLLPAESIQHLTPCEHERLYPRAVLPGPSPVGDGHVPQCDEEGRYRPLQCHGSTGHCWCVDAAGQEIAGTRTAPGSTPPRCGSPEPTERPRTMCERWRQSLLEHYGGSPRSDQYVPQCDAGGDFTPLQCHGDSGYCWCVDESGREIHGTRSEPGTTPPCLPSVAPPSVRPSPRPDVSPPATGTFLLYAQGQQIGYLPLNGTRLQKEAAKTLLSLHGSIVVGIDYDCREKTIYWTDVAGRTISRASLEPGAEPETIINSGLISPEGLAVDHLRRAMFWTDSGLDKIETARLDGSERRVLFDTELVNPRAIAVDPVRGNLYWTDWNREAPKIETSTVNGANRRVLVNKDIGLPNGLTFDPFSKLLCWADAGTKHLECTFPDGTGRRVIQNNLNYPFSIISYANHFYHTDWRRDGVIAIDKETGSFIDEYLPEQRSHLYGITAVYPYCPGGKT
;
A
#
# COMPACT_ATOMS: atom_id res chain seq x y z
N VAL A 1 25.39 46.45 -60.66
CA VAL A 1 24.47 46.25 -59.51
C VAL A 1 24.37 44.76 -59.29
N PHE A 2 25.14 44.21 -58.34
CA PHE A 2 25.04 42.81 -57.98
C PHE A 2 23.89 42.67 -56.99
N THR A 3 22.79 42.08 -57.44
CA THR A 3 21.68 41.64 -56.59
C THR A 3 22.11 40.41 -55.81
N TYR A 4 22.38 40.57 -54.52
CA TYR A 4 22.45 39.45 -53.60
C TYR A 4 21.06 38.83 -53.49
N SER A 5 20.90 37.60 -53.98
CA SER A 5 19.73 36.78 -53.65
C SER A 5 19.75 36.55 -52.14
N ALA A 6 18.76 37.10 -51.43
CA ALA A 6 18.51 36.80 -50.02
C ALA A 6 18.07 35.32 -49.90
N ALA A 7 19.04 34.41 -49.89
CA ALA A 7 18.82 33.01 -49.55
C ALA A 7 18.37 32.93 -48.08
N SER A 8 17.17 32.39 -47.89
CA SER A 8 16.57 31.91 -46.64
C SER A 8 16.81 32.76 -45.38
N LYS A 9 16.14 33.91 -45.27
CA LYS A 9 15.97 34.54 -43.96
C LYS A 9 15.03 33.67 -43.13
N GLU A 10 15.52 33.05 -42.06
CA GLU A 10 14.67 32.33 -41.11
C GLU A 10 13.77 33.36 -40.43
N THR A 11 12.47 33.24 -40.65
CA THR A 11 11.45 34.06 -39.98
C THR A 11 10.48 33.17 -39.21
N CYS A 12 9.90 33.69 -38.13
CA CYS A 12 8.98 32.98 -37.27
C CYS A 12 7.77 32.47 -38.07
N ALA A 13 7.32 33.21 -39.08
CA ALA A 13 6.25 32.80 -39.98
C ALA A 13 6.52 31.50 -40.75
N ARG A 14 7.79 31.13 -40.98
CA ARG A 14 8.19 29.92 -41.72
C ARG A 14 8.80 28.82 -40.84
N HIS A 15 9.37 29.18 -39.69
CA HIS A 15 10.14 28.26 -38.85
C HIS A 15 9.66 28.19 -37.39
N HIS A 16 8.40 28.57 -37.12
CA HIS A 16 7.78 28.49 -35.80
C HIS A 16 7.90 27.09 -35.15
N GLY A 17 7.85 26.02 -35.95
CA GLY A 17 7.95 24.63 -35.47
C GLY A 17 9.32 24.24 -34.86
N ARG A 18 10.31 25.14 -34.85
CA ARG A 18 11.60 24.93 -34.14
C ARG A 18 11.60 25.40 -32.69
N CYS A 19 10.57 26.15 -32.28
CA CYS A 19 10.36 26.56 -30.90
C CYS A 19 9.47 25.55 -30.19
N SER A 20 9.61 25.45 -28.86
CA SER A 20 8.70 24.64 -28.05
C SER A 20 7.24 25.11 -28.22
N PRO A 21 6.24 24.22 -28.13
CA PRO A 21 4.83 24.60 -28.04
C PRO A 21 4.55 25.60 -26.89
N HIS A 22 5.38 25.55 -25.84
CA HIS A 22 5.30 26.43 -24.68
C HIS A 22 6.20 27.67 -24.80
N ALA A 23 6.65 28.01 -26.00
CA ALA A 23 7.44 29.20 -26.28
C ALA A 23 6.72 30.18 -27.22
N PHE A 24 7.27 31.37 -27.35
CA PHE A 24 6.97 32.33 -28.40
C PHE A 24 8.23 32.57 -29.25
N CYS A 25 8.01 32.81 -30.54
CA CYS A 25 9.07 33.08 -31.49
C CYS A 25 9.18 34.59 -31.75
N THR A 26 10.41 35.09 -31.81
CA THR A 26 10.74 36.48 -32.13
C THR A 26 11.68 36.56 -33.31
N ASP A 27 11.32 37.42 -34.26
CA ASP A 27 12.11 37.70 -35.46
C ASP A 27 13.19 38.74 -35.17
N TYR A 28 14.44 38.39 -35.47
CA TYR A 28 15.58 39.30 -35.40
C TYR A 28 16.19 39.50 -36.80
N ALA A 29 17.04 40.54 -36.93
CA ALA A 29 17.68 40.86 -38.20
C ALA A 29 18.52 39.69 -38.78
N THR A 30 19.05 38.83 -37.92
CA THR A 30 19.94 37.70 -38.26
C THR A 30 19.32 36.31 -38.09
N GLY A 31 18.04 36.19 -37.72
CA GLY A 31 17.34 34.89 -37.58
C GLY A 31 16.19 34.94 -36.57
N ILE A 32 15.74 33.78 -36.10
CA ILE A 32 14.69 33.66 -35.08
C ILE A 32 15.27 33.28 -33.72
N CYS A 33 14.60 33.71 -32.65
CA CYS A 33 14.83 33.19 -31.30
C CYS A 33 13.53 32.82 -30.61
N CYS A 34 13.60 31.77 -29.79
CA CYS A 34 12.48 31.24 -29.04
C CYS A 34 12.63 31.64 -27.57
N HIS A 35 11.52 31.94 -26.92
CA HIS A 35 11.48 32.27 -25.49
C HIS A 35 10.32 31.53 -24.82
N CYS A 36 10.57 30.87 -23.69
CA CYS A 36 9.51 30.17 -22.98
C CYS A 36 8.43 31.16 -22.50
N ARG A 37 7.17 30.71 -22.49
CA ARG A 37 6.03 31.47 -21.96
C ARG A 37 6.12 31.54 -20.43
N ALA A 38 5.40 32.49 -19.84
CA ALA A 38 5.29 32.60 -18.39
C ALA A 38 4.89 31.25 -17.76
N THR A 39 5.48 30.91 -16.60
CA THR A 39 5.42 29.63 -15.87
C THR A 39 6.25 28.46 -16.45
N TYR A 40 7.01 28.70 -17.51
CA TYR A 40 7.98 27.76 -18.07
C TYR A 40 9.36 28.38 -18.13
N TYR A 41 10.40 27.59 -17.85
CA TYR A 41 11.80 27.98 -17.96
C TYR A 41 12.54 27.09 -18.96
N GLY A 42 13.64 27.59 -19.52
CA GLY A 42 14.39 26.93 -20.59
C GLY A 42 14.85 27.90 -21.67
N ASN A 43 15.50 27.38 -22.71
CA ASN A 43 16.06 28.18 -23.80
C ASN A 43 15.05 28.55 -24.91
N GLY A 44 13.75 28.32 -24.67
CA GLY A 44 12.67 28.55 -25.62
C GLY A 44 12.49 27.48 -26.70
N ARG A 45 13.55 26.75 -27.06
CA ARG A 45 13.42 25.55 -27.92
C ARG A 45 12.96 24.36 -27.09
N GLN A 46 13.45 24.29 -25.86
CA GLN A 46 13.05 23.32 -24.84
C GLN A 46 12.57 24.11 -23.62
N CYS A 47 11.35 23.82 -23.16
CA CYS A 47 10.71 24.53 -22.05
C CYS A 47 10.11 23.51 -21.08
N LEU A 48 10.43 23.66 -19.79
CA LEU A 48 9.89 22.82 -18.72
C LEU A 48 9.04 23.66 -17.76
N PRO A 49 7.97 23.08 -17.18
CA PRO A 49 7.16 23.78 -16.18
C PRO A 49 7.98 24.00 -14.90
N GLU A 50 7.88 25.19 -14.32
CA GLU A 50 8.53 25.52 -13.05
C GLU A 50 8.01 24.65 -11.89
N GLY A 51 8.89 24.22 -10.98
CA GLY A 51 8.53 23.47 -9.77
C GLY A 51 8.19 21.99 -9.96
N ALA A 52 8.13 21.50 -11.21
CA ALA A 52 7.89 20.09 -11.49
C ALA A 52 9.10 19.21 -11.15
N VAL A 53 8.80 17.95 -10.82
CA VAL A 53 9.81 16.89 -10.67
C VAL A 53 10.13 16.31 -12.04
N HIS A 54 11.42 16.15 -12.33
CA HIS A 54 11.88 15.62 -13.61
C HIS A 54 12.64 14.31 -13.43
N ARG A 55 12.37 13.36 -14.33
CA ARG A 55 13.07 12.07 -14.42
C ARG A 55 13.92 12.06 -15.68
N LEU A 56 15.15 11.59 -15.55
CA LEU A 56 16.11 11.55 -16.65
C LEU A 56 16.70 10.16 -16.76
N ASN A 57 16.91 9.74 -18.00
CA ASN A 57 17.47 8.43 -18.32
C ASN A 57 18.71 8.63 -19.20
N GLY A 58 19.71 7.81 -18.98
CA GLY A 58 20.95 7.90 -19.73
C GLY A 58 21.66 6.57 -19.83
N LYS A 59 22.61 6.52 -20.74
CA LYS A 59 23.51 5.40 -20.94
C LYS A 59 24.93 5.84 -20.66
N VAL A 60 25.66 5.04 -19.90
CA VAL A 60 27.07 5.27 -19.58
C VAL A 60 27.89 4.16 -20.20
N SER A 61 28.92 4.56 -20.94
CA SER A 61 29.92 3.67 -21.50
C SER A 61 31.28 4.14 -21.06
N GLY A 62 32.23 3.22 -20.90
CA GLY A 62 33.57 3.62 -20.52
C GLY A 62 34.64 2.56 -20.66
N SER A 63 35.87 3.04 -20.72
CA SER A 63 37.10 2.26 -20.77
C SER A 63 38.10 2.89 -19.81
N LEU A 64 38.17 2.34 -18.60
CA LEU A 64 38.95 2.87 -17.49
C LEU A 64 40.10 1.94 -17.13
N THR A 65 41.24 2.53 -16.77
CA THR A 65 42.33 1.82 -16.11
C THR A 65 42.37 2.25 -14.65
N VAL A 66 42.18 1.29 -13.74
CA VAL A 66 42.17 1.49 -12.29
C VAL A 66 43.40 0.80 -11.71
N GLY A 67 44.44 1.58 -11.39
CA GLY A 67 45.74 1.02 -11.02
C GLY A 67 46.32 0.16 -12.15
N ARG A 68 46.31 -1.18 -12.01
CA ARG A 68 46.76 -2.13 -13.04
C ARG A 68 45.61 -2.82 -13.80
N ALA A 69 44.37 -2.64 -13.35
CA ALA A 69 43.21 -3.30 -13.93
C ALA A 69 42.61 -2.45 -15.05
N SER A 70 42.43 -3.02 -16.25
CA SER A 70 41.67 -2.40 -17.33
C SER A 70 40.23 -2.91 -17.29
N VAL A 71 39.28 -1.99 -17.27
CA VAL A 71 37.86 -2.26 -17.07
C VAL A 71 37.05 -1.55 -18.15
N ARG A 72 36.23 -2.31 -18.88
CA ARG A 72 35.36 -1.79 -19.93
C ARG A 72 33.91 -2.12 -19.61
N PHE A 73 33.03 -1.14 -19.81
CA PHE A 73 31.58 -1.29 -19.65
C PHE A 73 30.89 -0.47 -20.73
N GLN A 74 29.73 -0.93 -21.17
CA GLN A 74 29.01 -0.33 -22.29
C GLN A 74 27.52 -0.32 -21.99
N ASP A 75 26.89 0.81 -22.29
CA ASP A 75 25.44 1.04 -22.22
C ASP A 75 24.81 0.68 -20.86
N VAL A 76 25.55 0.92 -19.77
CA VAL A 76 25.05 0.75 -18.41
C VAL A 76 24.07 1.86 -18.06
N ASP A 77 23.06 1.54 -17.26
CA ASP A 77 21.95 2.45 -17.00
C ASP A 77 22.34 3.57 -16.02
N LEU A 78 21.97 4.80 -16.40
CA LEU A 78 21.98 5.97 -15.54
C LEU A 78 20.55 6.49 -15.40
N HIS A 79 20.10 6.63 -14.17
CA HIS A 79 18.83 7.26 -13.84
C HIS A 79 19.08 8.47 -12.96
N ALA A 80 18.42 9.58 -13.26
CA ALA A 80 18.46 10.75 -12.39
C ALA A 80 17.06 11.28 -12.07
N TYR A 81 16.92 11.79 -10.85
CA TYR A 81 15.70 12.35 -10.29
C TYR A 81 15.98 13.76 -9.78
N ILE A 82 15.25 14.74 -10.30
CA ILE A 82 15.49 16.16 -10.05
C ILE A 82 14.27 16.78 -9.39
N VAL A 83 14.52 17.51 -8.30
CA VAL A 83 13.53 18.32 -7.60
C VAL A 83 13.87 19.78 -7.88
N GLY A 84 13.27 20.34 -8.95
CA GLY A 84 13.59 21.67 -9.45
C GLY A 84 13.33 22.80 -8.45
N SER A 85 12.32 22.65 -7.58
CA SER A 85 11.98 23.62 -6.53
C SER A 85 13.08 23.80 -5.48
N ASP A 86 13.95 22.80 -5.30
CA ASP A 86 14.95 22.75 -4.24
C ASP A 86 16.39 22.71 -4.77
N GLY A 87 16.59 22.69 -6.09
CA GLY A 87 17.90 22.55 -6.72
C GLY A 87 18.62 21.24 -6.40
N ARG A 88 17.86 20.16 -6.11
CA ARG A 88 18.40 18.85 -5.72
C ARG A 88 18.40 17.86 -6.88
N ALA A 89 19.54 17.20 -7.08
CA ALA A 89 19.74 16.19 -8.10
C ALA A 89 20.25 14.88 -7.49
N TYR A 90 19.55 13.79 -7.78
CA TYR A 90 19.92 12.43 -7.40
C TYR A 90 20.25 11.64 -8.65
N THR A 91 21.38 10.95 -8.68
CA THR A 91 21.83 10.14 -9.83
C THR A 91 22.22 8.75 -9.36
N ALA A 92 21.74 7.72 -10.05
CA ALA A 92 22.09 6.33 -9.83
C ALA A 92 22.64 5.73 -11.13
N ILE A 93 23.78 5.05 -11.05
CA ILE A 93 24.41 4.35 -12.17
C ILE A 93 24.55 2.88 -11.78
N SER A 94 23.84 2.00 -12.49
CA SER A 94 23.80 0.56 -12.23
C SER A 94 24.53 -0.21 -13.31
N GLY A 95 25.38 -1.16 -12.92
CA GLY A 95 26.07 -2.04 -13.86
C GLY A 95 27.53 -1.69 -14.17
N VAL A 96 28.13 -0.70 -13.46
CA VAL A 96 29.58 -0.48 -13.55
C VAL A 96 30.31 -1.58 -12.77
N PRO A 97 31.25 -2.32 -13.39
CA PRO A 97 31.98 -3.40 -12.72
C PRO A 97 33.05 -2.88 -11.74
N GLN A 98 33.39 -3.70 -10.74
CA GLN A 98 34.55 -3.46 -9.87
C GLN A 98 35.87 -3.73 -10.65
N PRO A 99 36.97 -3.03 -10.33
CA PRO A 99 37.12 -1.97 -9.34
C PRO A 99 36.69 -0.56 -9.81
N ALA A 100 36.19 -0.41 -11.04
CA ALA A 100 35.87 0.89 -11.64
C ALA A 100 34.74 1.64 -10.91
N ALA A 101 33.71 0.93 -10.44
CA ALA A 101 32.57 1.57 -9.78
C ALA A 101 32.97 2.36 -8.52
N ARG A 102 33.90 1.84 -7.70
CA ARG A 102 34.41 2.59 -6.54
C ARG A 102 35.35 3.70 -6.94
N ALA A 103 36.24 3.45 -7.90
CA ALA A 103 37.19 4.45 -8.39
C ALA A 103 36.50 5.72 -8.94
N LEU A 104 35.23 5.61 -9.35
CA LEU A 104 34.41 6.73 -9.79
C LEU A 104 33.81 7.56 -8.66
N LEU A 105 33.78 7.11 -7.39
CA LEU A 105 33.18 7.85 -6.27
C LEU A 105 33.63 9.32 -6.13
N PRO A 106 34.93 9.66 -6.31
CA PRO A 106 35.37 11.07 -6.26
C PRO A 106 34.95 11.89 -7.48
N LEU A 107 34.52 11.24 -8.57
CA LEU A 107 34.15 11.87 -9.84
C LEU A 107 32.71 12.40 -9.81
N LEU A 108 32.40 13.20 -8.78
CA LEU A 108 31.12 13.90 -8.64
C LEU A 108 30.65 14.65 -9.89
N PRO A 109 31.49 15.29 -10.72
CA PRO A 109 31.01 16.05 -11.88
C PRO A 109 30.11 15.25 -12.83
N VAL A 110 30.23 13.91 -12.89
CA VAL A 110 29.35 13.05 -13.69
C VAL A 110 27.88 13.19 -13.26
N GLY A 111 27.60 13.24 -11.95
CA GLY A 111 26.27 13.56 -11.41
C GLY A 111 26.04 15.06 -11.20
N GLY A 112 27.12 15.83 -11.03
CA GLY A 112 27.10 17.28 -10.80
C GLY A 112 26.63 18.10 -12.01
N LEU A 113 26.72 17.54 -13.22
CA LEU A 113 26.11 18.13 -14.42
C LEU A 113 24.62 18.46 -14.20
N PHE A 114 23.87 17.54 -13.59
CA PHE A 114 22.45 17.74 -13.33
C PHE A 114 22.20 18.81 -12.27
N ALA A 115 23.11 18.95 -11.30
CA ALA A 115 23.04 20.00 -10.30
C ALA A 115 23.28 21.38 -10.91
N TRP A 116 24.11 21.50 -11.96
CA TRP A 116 24.27 22.74 -12.71
C TRP A 116 23.09 23.03 -13.64
N LEU A 117 22.58 22.01 -14.34
CA LEU A 117 21.43 22.15 -15.23
C LEU A 117 20.19 22.66 -14.49
N PHE A 118 19.94 22.14 -13.29
CA PHE A 118 18.72 22.42 -12.52
C PHE A 118 19.03 23.09 -11.19
N ALA A 119 20.09 23.90 -11.14
CA ALA A 119 20.40 24.72 -9.98
C ALA A 119 19.24 25.68 -9.68
N LEU A 120 19.00 25.96 -8.41
CA LEU A 120 18.06 27.00 -8.02
C LEU A 120 18.63 28.37 -8.42
N GLU A 121 17.91 29.12 -9.24
CA GLU A 121 18.33 30.40 -9.79
C GLU A 121 18.13 31.54 -8.76
N GLU A 122 19.19 32.29 -8.48
CA GLU A 122 19.10 33.58 -7.78
C GLU A 122 18.72 34.70 -8.77
N PRO A 123 18.10 35.81 -8.31
CA PRO A 123 17.67 36.89 -9.19
C PRO A 123 18.79 37.39 -10.12
N GLY A 124 18.53 37.38 -11.43
CA GLY A 124 19.49 37.81 -12.45
C GLY A 124 20.52 36.76 -12.87
N SER A 125 20.37 35.51 -12.42
CA SER A 125 21.18 34.35 -12.81
C SER A 125 20.32 33.33 -13.57
N GLU A 126 20.95 32.50 -14.39
CA GLU A 126 20.28 31.48 -15.20
C GLU A 126 21.01 30.14 -15.04
N ASN A 127 20.27 29.07 -14.76
CA ASN A 127 20.81 27.73 -14.61
C ASN A 127 21.16 27.12 -15.98
N GLY A 128 21.83 25.96 -15.96
CA GLY A 128 22.30 25.34 -17.19
C GLY A 128 21.17 24.93 -18.14
N PHE A 129 19.99 24.60 -17.64
CA PHE A 129 18.83 24.25 -18.46
C PHE A 129 18.23 25.48 -19.16
N SER A 130 18.08 26.59 -18.44
CA SER A 130 17.64 27.89 -19.01
C SER A 130 18.54 28.34 -20.17
N ILE A 131 19.84 28.04 -20.08
CA ILE A 131 20.83 28.44 -21.10
C ILE A 131 20.88 27.46 -22.27
N THR A 132 20.93 26.16 -22.00
CA THR A 132 21.23 25.13 -23.01
C THR A 132 19.99 24.41 -23.54
N GLY A 133 18.87 24.45 -22.82
CA GLY A 133 17.70 23.60 -23.10
C GLY A 133 18.01 22.10 -23.06
N ALA A 134 19.05 21.71 -22.33
CA ALA A 134 19.57 20.34 -22.32
C ALA A 134 20.02 19.80 -23.69
N GLU A 135 20.38 20.69 -24.62
CA GLU A 135 21.06 20.36 -25.89
C GLU A 135 22.49 20.89 -25.83
N PHE A 136 23.44 20.03 -25.43
CA PHE A 136 24.83 20.41 -25.24
C PHE A 136 25.78 19.22 -25.34
N THR A 137 27.05 19.54 -25.53
CA THR A 137 28.15 18.59 -25.36
C THR A 137 29.08 19.11 -24.28
N GLN A 138 29.22 18.34 -23.20
CA GLN A 138 30.21 18.61 -22.15
C GLN A 138 31.43 17.74 -22.37
N SER A 139 32.59 18.36 -22.39
CA SER A 139 33.90 17.73 -22.31
C SER A 139 34.53 18.06 -20.96
N LEU A 140 34.90 17.02 -20.22
CA LEU A 140 35.45 17.09 -18.89
C LEU A 140 36.82 16.41 -18.86
N GLU A 141 37.82 17.10 -18.34
CA GLU A 141 39.15 16.56 -18.04
C GLU A 141 39.37 16.64 -16.54
N VAL A 142 39.67 15.50 -15.91
CA VAL A 142 39.94 15.41 -14.47
C VAL A 142 41.29 14.76 -14.24
N THR A 143 42.19 15.49 -13.57
CA THR A 143 43.52 14.98 -13.17
C THR A 143 43.56 14.81 -11.66
N PHE A 144 43.82 13.60 -11.19
CA PHE A 144 43.92 13.26 -9.77
C PHE A 144 45.35 13.49 -9.25
N TYR A 145 45.46 13.97 -8.00
CA TYR A 145 46.74 14.19 -7.33
C TYR A 145 46.80 13.39 -6.02
N PRO A 146 47.95 12.77 -5.69
CA PRO A 146 49.28 12.96 -6.31
C PRO A 146 49.63 12.07 -7.52
N GLY A 147 48.78 11.09 -7.91
CA GLY A 147 49.13 10.09 -8.93
C GLY A 147 49.13 10.57 -10.39
N GLU A 148 48.68 11.80 -10.65
CA GLU A 148 48.57 12.43 -11.98
C GLU A 148 47.73 11.62 -12.99
N GLU A 149 46.89 10.70 -12.51
CA GLU A 149 45.98 9.94 -13.36
C GLU A 149 44.94 10.88 -13.96
N THR A 150 44.73 10.78 -15.27
CA THR A 150 43.81 11.65 -15.99
C THR A 150 42.67 10.87 -16.63
N VAL A 151 41.45 11.30 -16.38
CA VAL A 151 40.22 10.77 -16.97
C VAL A 151 39.51 11.85 -17.78
N HIS A 152 39.00 11.45 -18.94
CA HIS A 152 38.21 12.27 -19.83
C HIS A 152 36.77 11.76 -19.81
N VAL A 153 35.82 12.67 -19.59
CA VAL A 153 34.40 12.37 -19.66
C VAL A 153 33.75 13.24 -20.73
N THR A 154 33.02 12.60 -21.64
CA THR A 154 32.20 13.29 -22.64
C THR A 154 30.75 12.99 -22.36
N GLN A 155 29.93 14.02 -22.17
CA GLN A 155 28.49 13.90 -21.96
C GLN A 155 27.76 14.64 -23.08
N VAL A 156 26.94 13.93 -23.84
CA VAL A 156 26.17 14.46 -24.96
C VAL A 156 24.70 14.37 -24.63
N ALA A 157 24.03 15.52 -24.64
CA ALA A 157 22.60 15.65 -24.42
C ALA A 157 21.94 16.16 -25.71
N GLU A 158 20.93 15.44 -26.19
CA GLU A 158 20.26 15.71 -27.47
C GLU A 158 18.92 16.46 -27.27
N GLY A 159 18.74 17.14 -26.13
CA GLY A 159 17.48 17.77 -25.74
C GLY A 159 16.46 16.77 -25.16
N LEU A 160 15.23 17.25 -24.97
CA LEU A 160 14.14 16.44 -24.43
C LEU A 160 13.51 15.59 -25.54
N GLY A 161 13.32 14.30 -25.27
CA GLY A 161 12.59 13.38 -26.14
C GLY A 161 11.08 13.68 -26.19
N PRO A 162 10.34 13.00 -27.10
CA PRO A 162 8.89 13.19 -27.27
C PRO A 162 8.05 12.81 -26.04
N ASP A 163 8.63 12.10 -25.09
CA ASP A 163 8.10 11.66 -23.81
C ASP A 163 8.57 12.56 -22.63
N ASN A 164 9.19 13.71 -22.93
CA ASN A 164 9.83 14.64 -21.97
C ASN A 164 10.97 14.04 -21.13
N TYR A 165 11.55 12.91 -21.54
CA TYR A 165 12.76 12.38 -20.92
C TYR A 165 14.00 12.98 -21.59
N LEU A 166 14.94 13.49 -20.78
CA LEU A 166 16.26 13.86 -21.28
C LEU A 166 17.06 12.58 -21.55
N SER A 167 17.56 12.42 -22.78
CA SER A 167 18.49 11.36 -23.17
C SER A 167 19.93 11.85 -23.03
N LEU A 168 20.67 11.26 -22.10
CA LEU A 168 22.09 11.58 -21.88
C LEU A 168 22.99 10.39 -22.23
N LYS A 169 23.94 10.60 -23.14
CA LYS A 169 25.01 9.63 -23.44
C LYS A 169 26.30 10.08 -22.76
N THR A 170 26.81 9.27 -21.85
CA THR A 170 28.06 9.54 -21.12
C THR A 170 29.15 8.55 -21.54
N HIS A 171 30.31 9.06 -21.94
CA HIS A 171 31.50 8.26 -22.24
C HIS A 171 32.64 8.61 -21.30
N ILE A 172 33.20 7.63 -20.60
CA ILE A 172 34.27 7.81 -19.61
C ILE A 172 35.52 7.04 -20.05
N GLN A 173 36.64 7.70 -20.27
CA GLN A 173 37.89 7.05 -20.70
C GLN A 173 39.13 7.62 -20.01
N GLY A 174 40.09 6.75 -19.69
CA GLY A 174 41.37 7.17 -19.12
C GLY A 174 41.76 6.41 -17.86
N GLN A 175 42.50 7.06 -16.98
CA GLN A 175 43.05 6.46 -15.77
C GLN A 175 42.44 7.11 -14.52
N VAL A 176 42.09 6.29 -13.54
CA VAL A 176 41.54 6.73 -12.24
C VAL A 176 42.26 6.02 -11.09
N PRO A 177 42.40 6.67 -9.92
CA PRO A 177 43.08 6.09 -8.78
C PRO A 177 42.30 4.87 -8.24
N PHE A 178 43.05 3.88 -7.73
CA PHE A 178 42.45 2.72 -7.08
C PHE A 178 41.93 3.08 -5.68
N LEU A 179 40.67 2.72 -5.39
CA LEU A 179 40.06 2.92 -4.09
C LEU A 179 39.75 1.57 -3.41
N PRO A 180 40.32 1.28 -2.23
CA PRO A 180 40.05 0.05 -1.49
C PRO A 180 38.60 -0.05 -0.99
N GLU A 181 38.15 -1.27 -0.66
CA GLU A 181 36.76 -1.54 -0.26
C GLU A 181 36.36 -0.95 1.10
N ASN A 182 37.33 -0.70 1.98
CA ASN A 182 37.10 -0.18 3.34
C ASN A 182 37.12 1.36 3.43
N VAL A 183 37.19 2.06 2.30
CA VAL A 183 37.34 3.51 2.25
C VAL A 183 36.04 4.19 1.80
N THR A 184 35.54 5.14 2.59
CA THR A 184 34.45 6.05 2.18
C THR A 184 35.01 7.35 1.64
N VAL A 185 34.29 7.96 0.69
CA VAL A 185 34.69 9.23 0.07
C VAL A 185 33.77 10.33 0.60
N HIS A 186 34.35 11.33 1.25
CA HIS A 186 33.65 12.51 1.74
C HIS A 186 34.09 13.76 0.99
N ILE A 187 33.13 14.58 0.56
CA ILE A 187 33.38 15.75 -0.26
C ILE A 187 32.69 16.94 0.39
N ALA A 188 33.46 18.00 0.67
CA ALA A 188 32.95 19.21 1.31
C ALA A 188 32.13 20.06 0.32
N PRO A 189 31.21 20.92 0.84
CA PRO A 189 30.55 21.93 0.03
C PRO A 189 31.57 22.80 -0.72
N TYR A 190 31.26 23.17 -1.96
CA TYR A 190 32.18 23.94 -2.79
C TYR A 190 31.44 24.96 -3.66
N LYS A 191 32.19 25.97 -4.10
CA LYS A 191 31.75 26.98 -5.06
C LYS A 191 32.54 26.81 -6.35
N GLU A 192 31.89 27.01 -7.48
CA GLU A 192 32.51 26.90 -8.79
C GLU A 192 32.07 28.05 -9.69
N LEU A 193 33.05 28.68 -10.33
CA LEU A 193 32.80 29.81 -11.23
C LEU A 193 32.69 29.30 -12.67
N TYR A 194 31.59 29.65 -13.32
CA TYR A 194 31.32 29.35 -14.73
C TYR A 194 31.49 30.62 -15.57
N HIS A 195 32.32 30.53 -16.61
CA HIS A 195 32.55 31.60 -17.57
C HIS A 195 31.75 31.33 -18.84
N TYR A 196 30.84 32.24 -19.19
CA TYR A 196 29.96 32.08 -20.33
C TYR A 196 30.46 32.90 -21.51
N SER A 197 30.39 32.27 -22.67
CA SER A 197 30.54 32.88 -23.99
C SER A 197 29.25 32.63 -24.79
N SER A 198 29.15 33.17 -26.00
CA SER A 198 27.94 33.07 -26.82
C SER A 198 27.52 31.64 -27.18
N SER A 199 28.42 30.65 -27.10
CA SER A 199 28.14 29.25 -27.45
C SER A 199 28.88 28.22 -26.61
N ALA A 200 29.59 28.66 -25.56
CA ALA A 200 30.32 27.76 -24.68
C ALA A 200 30.37 28.28 -23.24
N VAL A 201 30.34 27.35 -22.29
CA VAL A 201 30.57 27.59 -20.87
C VAL A 201 31.82 26.84 -20.44
N THR A 202 32.77 27.54 -19.84
CA THR A 202 34.00 26.93 -19.34
C THR A 202 34.13 27.12 -17.84
N SER A 203 34.71 26.12 -17.18
CA SER A 203 35.05 26.23 -15.76
C SER A 203 36.29 25.39 -15.45
N SER A 204 37.08 25.87 -14.50
CA SER A 204 38.27 25.19 -14.01
C SER A 204 38.31 25.33 -12.50
N ALA A 205 38.38 24.21 -11.79
CA ALA A 205 38.37 24.17 -10.34
C ALA A 205 39.37 23.15 -9.80
N ARG A 206 39.88 23.38 -8.60
CA ARG A 206 40.63 22.39 -7.82
C ARG A 206 39.77 22.00 -6.63
N ARG A 207 39.57 20.70 -6.42
CA ARG A 207 38.71 20.18 -5.35
C ARG A 207 39.46 19.16 -4.52
N GLU A 208 39.15 19.14 -3.24
CA GLU A 208 39.69 18.20 -2.27
C GLU A 208 38.60 17.22 -1.85
N TYR A 209 39.00 15.98 -1.63
CA TYR A 209 38.12 14.91 -1.12
C TYR A 209 38.86 14.11 -0.06
N VAL A 210 38.13 13.71 0.97
CA VAL A 210 38.67 12.96 2.10
C VAL A 210 38.33 11.49 1.91
N LEU A 211 39.36 10.67 1.92
CA LEU A 211 39.29 9.22 1.98
C LEU A 211 39.32 8.81 3.45
N ALA A 212 38.19 8.36 3.98
CA ALA A 212 38.08 7.91 5.37
C ALA A 212 38.16 6.38 5.44
N ALA A 213 39.15 5.87 6.17
CA ALA A 213 39.41 4.44 6.37
C ALA A 213 39.55 4.15 7.87
N GLY A 214 38.43 3.83 8.54
CA GLY A 214 38.42 3.63 9.99
C GLY A 214 38.77 4.92 10.76
N THR A 215 39.91 4.94 11.47
CA THR A 215 40.38 6.08 12.28
C THR A 215 41.33 7.03 11.56
N ALA A 216 41.72 6.74 10.32
CA ALA A 216 42.66 7.55 9.53
C ALA A 216 41.95 8.20 8.33
N ASN A 217 42.10 9.52 8.22
CA ASN A 217 41.59 10.32 7.11
C ASN A 217 42.75 10.80 6.23
N HIS A 218 42.70 10.49 4.93
CA HIS A 218 43.67 11.00 3.96
C HIS A 218 42.98 11.95 2.99
N THR A 219 43.52 13.15 2.83
CA THR A 219 42.99 14.13 1.87
C THR A 219 43.71 14.01 0.55
N SER A 220 42.94 13.81 -0.52
CA SER A 220 43.43 13.81 -1.90
C SER A 220 42.75 14.95 -2.67
N SER A 221 43.29 15.32 -3.83
CA SER A 221 42.72 16.40 -4.64
C SER A 221 42.64 16.04 -6.10
N TYR A 222 41.75 16.70 -6.83
CA TYR A 222 41.71 16.64 -8.29
C TYR A 222 41.55 18.04 -8.89
N ARG A 223 42.11 18.21 -10.08
CA ARG A 223 41.89 19.39 -10.91
C ARG A 223 40.87 19.04 -11.99
N LEU A 224 39.87 19.90 -12.12
CA LEU A 224 38.77 19.81 -13.05
C LEU A 224 38.93 20.88 -14.12
N ARG A 225 38.79 20.50 -15.39
CA ARG A 225 38.56 21.42 -16.51
C ARG A 225 37.34 20.95 -17.26
N GLN A 226 36.37 21.84 -17.43
CA GLN A 226 35.15 21.55 -18.16
C GLN A 226 34.88 22.59 -19.23
N ASN A 227 34.39 22.09 -20.36
CA ASN A 227 33.94 22.88 -21.50
C ASN A 227 32.60 22.33 -21.98
N ILE A 228 31.56 23.14 -21.89
CA ILE A 228 30.20 22.82 -22.29
C ILE A 228 29.88 23.65 -23.52
N THR A 229 29.71 23.01 -24.67
CA THR A 229 29.32 23.67 -25.93
C THR A 229 27.83 23.47 -26.18
N PHE A 230 27.14 24.52 -26.62
CA PHE A 230 25.70 24.49 -26.85
C PHE A 230 25.30 25.44 -27.99
N ALA A 231 24.13 25.20 -28.57
CA ALA A 231 23.58 26.03 -29.63
C ALA A 231 22.48 26.96 -29.06
N GLY A 232 22.86 28.16 -28.65
CA GLY A 232 21.95 29.18 -28.12
C GLY A 232 21.48 30.20 -29.16
N CYS A 233 20.48 31.01 -28.79
CA CYS A 233 20.05 32.15 -29.59
C CYS A 233 21.15 33.26 -29.60
N PRO A 234 21.60 33.74 -30.77
CA PRO A 234 22.64 34.78 -30.87
C PRO A 234 22.29 36.13 -30.24
N HIS A 235 20.99 36.39 -30.02
CA HIS A 235 20.47 37.63 -29.46
C HIS A 235 20.21 37.57 -27.95
N THR A 236 20.46 36.42 -27.30
CA THR A 236 20.31 36.28 -25.86
C THR A 236 21.56 36.76 -25.15
N ARG A 237 21.40 37.67 -24.20
CA ARG A 237 22.53 38.26 -23.45
C ARG A 237 22.81 37.42 -22.20
N LEU A 238 23.78 36.51 -22.31
CA LEU A 238 24.22 35.71 -21.17
C LEU A 238 25.12 36.51 -20.22
N PRO A 239 25.07 36.25 -18.90
CA PRO A 239 25.97 36.85 -17.93
C PRO A 239 27.41 36.36 -18.15
N ALA A 240 28.41 37.24 -18.09
CA ALA A 240 29.81 36.87 -18.36
C ALA A 240 30.37 35.83 -17.36
N ARG A 241 29.87 35.83 -16.13
CA ARG A 241 30.25 34.90 -15.05
C ARG A 241 29.05 34.60 -14.15
N GLN A 242 28.91 33.36 -13.72
CA GLN A 242 27.98 32.95 -12.65
C GLN A 242 28.68 32.00 -11.68
N GLN A 243 28.29 32.03 -10.42
CA GLN A 243 28.83 31.13 -9.39
C GLN A 243 27.81 30.05 -9.05
N LEU A 244 28.20 28.79 -9.22
CA LEU A 244 27.48 27.63 -8.73
C LEU A 244 27.93 27.32 -7.30
N SER A 245 27.01 27.34 -6.35
CA SER A 245 27.25 26.97 -4.96
C SER A 245 26.63 25.61 -4.66
N VAL A 246 27.47 24.59 -4.45
CA VAL A 246 27.04 23.24 -4.09
C VAL A 246 27.05 23.12 -2.57
N VAL A 247 25.86 23.13 -1.97
CA VAL A 247 25.69 23.18 -0.50
C VAL A 247 25.80 21.81 0.16
N ARG A 248 25.49 20.74 -0.59
CA ARG A 248 25.59 19.34 -0.13
C ARG A 248 25.98 18.45 -1.30
N ALA A 249 26.89 17.52 -1.06
CA ALA A 249 27.32 16.52 -2.03
C ALA A 249 27.57 15.17 -1.32
N PHE A 250 27.00 14.11 -1.87
CA PHE A 250 27.16 12.74 -1.37
C PHE A 250 27.47 11.80 -2.53
N ALA A 251 28.40 10.87 -2.29
CA ALA A 251 28.72 9.78 -3.20
C ALA A 251 28.75 8.47 -2.41
N LEU A 252 28.05 7.46 -2.90
CA LEU A 252 27.95 6.15 -2.25
C LEU A 252 27.99 5.05 -3.30
N TYR A 253 28.66 3.95 -2.99
CA TYR A 253 28.59 2.73 -3.79
C TYR A 253 28.02 1.60 -2.94
N ASP A 254 26.94 0.99 -3.43
CA ASP A 254 26.32 -0.19 -2.83
C ASP A 254 26.87 -1.46 -3.51
N GLY A 255 27.54 -2.32 -2.73
CA GLY A 255 28.12 -3.56 -3.22
C GLY A 255 27.11 -4.69 -3.44
N GLN A 256 25.97 -4.68 -2.73
CA GLN A 256 24.91 -5.68 -2.90
C GLN A 256 24.09 -5.40 -4.15
N GLU A 257 23.69 -4.14 -4.32
CA GLU A 257 22.89 -3.71 -5.49
C GLU A 257 23.76 -3.43 -6.73
N ARG A 258 25.08 -3.28 -6.56
CA ARG A 258 26.03 -2.87 -7.61
C ARG A 258 25.67 -1.52 -8.24
N VAL A 259 25.26 -0.57 -7.41
CA VAL A 259 24.81 0.78 -7.82
C VAL A 259 25.71 1.86 -7.24
N LEU A 260 26.14 2.78 -8.10
CA LEU A 260 26.83 4.02 -7.74
C LEU A 260 25.82 5.15 -7.65
N ARG A 261 25.80 5.88 -6.52
CA ARG A 261 24.82 6.94 -6.23
C ARG A 261 25.52 8.27 -5.98
N TYR A 262 25.02 9.32 -6.62
CA TYR A 262 25.38 10.71 -6.34
C TYR A 262 24.14 11.50 -5.90
N ALA A 263 24.30 12.38 -4.93
CA ALA A 263 23.27 13.33 -4.56
C ALA A 263 23.89 14.71 -4.33
N LEU A 264 23.38 15.72 -5.04
CA LEU A 264 23.89 17.08 -4.98
C LEU A 264 22.74 18.08 -4.79
N ALA A 265 23.00 19.17 -4.08
CA ALA A 265 22.10 20.32 -3.97
C ALA A 265 22.86 21.58 -4.36
N ALA A 266 22.36 22.34 -5.34
CA ALA A 266 23.08 23.48 -5.90
C ALA A 266 22.20 24.71 -6.16
N ARG A 267 22.83 25.88 -6.05
CA ARG A 267 22.26 27.20 -6.35
C ARG A 267 23.17 27.96 -7.31
N VAL A 268 22.61 28.75 -8.22
CA VAL A 268 23.38 29.60 -9.14
C VAL A 268 23.09 31.07 -8.87
N GLY A 269 24.14 31.87 -8.74
CA GLY A 269 24.04 33.28 -8.35
C GLY A 269 25.13 34.16 -8.93
N SER A 270 24.99 35.47 -8.68
CA SER A 270 26.01 36.45 -9.08
C SER A 270 27.27 36.27 -8.23
N ALA A 271 28.44 36.39 -8.84
CA ALA A 271 29.71 36.41 -8.11
C ALA A 271 29.87 37.79 -7.46
N HIS A 272 29.25 38.01 -6.30
CA HIS A 272 29.49 39.20 -5.47
C HIS A 272 30.73 38.99 -4.60
N ASP A 273 31.65 39.96 -4.65
CA ASP A 273 32.77 40.08 -3.71
C ASP A 273 32.23 40.52 -2.34
N ASP A 274 32.77 39.90 -1.28
CA ASP A 274 32.40 40.15 0.12
C ASP A 274 32.43 41.65 0.49
N ALA A 275 31.30 42.19 0.96
CA ALA A 275 31.25 43.39 1.80
C ALA A 275 30.01 43.36 2.73
N GLU A 276 30.23 43.76 3.98
CA GLU A 276 29.38 43.72 5.18
C GLU A 276 27.84 43.73 5.01
N ASN A 277 27.20 42.84 5.76
CA ASN A 277 25.75 42.59 5.84
C ASN A 277 24.89 43.85 6.04
N PRO A 278 24.06 44.25 5.06
CA PRO A 278 22.88 45.06 5.34
C PRO A 278 21.74 44.18 5.89
N PRO A 279 20.75 44.73 6.64
CA PRO A 279 19.63 43.95 7.14
C PRO A 279 18.85 43.34 5.97
N VAL A 280 18.79 42.01 5.99
CA VAL A 280 18.25 41.16 4.95
C VAL A 280 16.72 41.11 5.10
N ASN A 281 15.98 41.33 4.02
CA ASN A 281 14.52 41.26 4.02
C ASN A 281 14.06 39.86 4.52
N PRO A 282 12.98 39.75 5.32
CA PRO A 282 12.48 38.47 5.84
C PRO A 282 12.17 37.39 4.79
N CYS A 283 11.92 37.75 3.53
CA CYS A 283 11.80 36.78 2.42
C CYS A 283 13.15 36.13 2.03
N HIS A 284 14.28 36.78 2.35
CA HIS A 284 15.63 36.37 1.98
C HIS A 284 16.37 35.61 3.09
N ASP A 285 15.94 35.73 4.36
CA ASP A 285 16.47 34.98 5.50
C ASP A 285 15.54 33.87 6.04
N ASN A 286 14.38 33.65 5.39
CA ASN A 286 13.32 32.71 5.77
C ASN A 286 12.64 32.97 7.14
N THR A 287 12.62 34.20 7.63
CA THR A 287 11.86 34.59 8.84
C THR A 287 10.44 35.09 8.54
N HIS A 288 9.96 34.96 7.30
CA HIS A 288 8.64 35.42 6.88
C HIS A 288 7.47 34.53 7.35
N ALA A 289 6.30 35.15 7.58
CA ALA A 289 5.07 34.47 8.02
C ALA A 289 4.09 34.04 6.90
N CYS A 290 4.54 33.84 5.65
CA CYS A 290 3.69 33.33 4.57
C CYS A 290 3.45 31.81 4.73
N GLU A 291 2.19 31.39 4.65
CA GLU A 291 1.79 29.97 4.73
C GLU A 291 1.83 29.31 3.35
N ALA A 292 2.36 28.10 3.25
CA ALA A 292 2.44 27.37 1.97
C ALA A 292 1.02 27.07 1.43
N PRO A 293 0.74 27.19 0.11
CA PRO A 293 1.67 27.41 -1.02
C PRO A 293 1.90 28.89 -1.44
N ALA A 294 1.85 29.85 -0.51
CA ALA A 294 2.16 31.26 -0.81
C ALA A 294 3.67 31.53 -0.88
N ARG A 295 4.11 32.21 -1.95
CA ARG A 295 5.48 32.70 -2.14
C ARG A 295 5.63 34.11 -1.57
N CYS A 296 6.64 34.32 -0.75
CA CYS A 296 7.02 35.63 -0.22
C CYS A 296 7.66 36.49 -1.33
N GLN A 297 7.04 37.60 -1.67
CA GLN A 297 7.60 38.65 -2.52
C GLN A 297 8.19 39.76 -1.63
N PRO A 298 9.49 40.07 -1.74
CA PRO A 298 10.10 41.17 -1.00
C PRO A 298 9.69 42.53 -1.59
N GLY A 299 9.19 43.42 -0.73
CA GLY A 299 8.97 44.84 -0.99
C GLY A 299 10.20 45.68 -0.62
N ALA A 300 10.06 47.01 -0.62
CA ALA A 300 11.19 47.90 -0.31
C ALA A 300 11.61 47.78 1.17
N GLY A 301 12.89 47.47 1.40
CA GLY A 301 13.43 47.32 2.76
C GLY A 301 12.94 46.05 3.46
N MET A 302 12.13 46.20 4.51
CA MET A 302 11.61 45.10 5.34
C MET A 302 10.17 44.70 4.99
N GLU A 303 9.54 45.38 4.03
CA GLU A 303 8.18 45.09 3.60
C GLU A 303 8.16 43.80 2.75
N TYR A 304 7.10 42.99 2.86
CA TYR A 304 6.91 41.80 2.01
C TYR A 304 5.43 41.46 1.83
N THR A 305 5.10 40.84 0.71
CA THR A 305 3.74 40.40 0.35
C THR A 305 3.74 38.90 0.06
N CYS A 306 2.65 38.20 0.38
CA CYS A 306 2.50 36.78 0.05
C CYS A 306 1.66 36.64 -1.23
N GLU A 307 2.24 36.06 -2.28
CA GLU A 307 1.56 35.78 -3.55
C GLU A 307 1.35 34.29 -3.74
N CYS A 308 0.17 33.91 -4.23
CA CYS A 308 -0.16 32.53 -4.48
C CYS A 308 0.41 32.04 -5.80
N ALA A 309 0.82 30.77 -5.84
CA ALA A 309 1.20 30.10 -7.07
C ALA A 309 0.05 30.09 -8.09
N ALA A 310 0.37 29.94 -9.38
CA ALA A 310 -0.64 29.79 -10.43
C ALA A 310 -1.56 28.60 -10.11
N GLY A 311 -2.87 28.75 -10.39
CA GLY A 311 -3.89 27.78 -9.97
C GLY A 311 -4.27 27.87 -8.48
N TYR A 312 -3.87 28.94 -7.78
CA TYR A 312 -4.30 29.22 -6.40
C TYR A 312 -4.79 30.66 -6.24
N ARG A 313 -5.88 30.87 -5.50
CA ARG A 313 -6.45 32.19 -5.18
C ARG A 313 -6.07 32.58 -3.75
N ARG A 314 -5.75 33.87 -3.54
CA ARG A 314 -5.32 34.39 -2.24
C ARG A 314 -6.48 34.37 -1.23
N GLU A 315 -6.22 33.80 -0.05
CA GLU A 315 -7.15 33.78 1.08
C GLU A 315 -6.38 34.14 2.36
N GLY A 316 -6.46 35.42 2.77
CA GLY A 316 -5.65 35.93 3.89
C GLY A 316 -4.14 35.94 3.58
N ARG A 317 -3.34 35.28 4.44
CA ARG A 317 -1.89 35.07 4.25
C ARG A 317 -1.54 33.69 3.64
N GLY A 318 -2.55 32.88 3.33
CA GLY A 318 -2.45 31.57 2.68
C GLY A 318 -3.08 31.56 1.29
N CYS A 319 -3.03 30.39 0.63
CA CYS A 319 -3.45 30.20 -0.75
C CYS A 319 -4.36 28.99 -0.90
N ARG A 320 -5.53 29.19 -1.48
CA ARG A 320 -6.51 28.13 -1.77
C ARG A 320 -6.39 27.70 -3.23
N GLU A 321 -6.51 26.40 -3.49
CA GLU A 321 -6.42 25.86 -4.86
C GLU A 321 -7.64 26.25 -5.70
N VAL A 322 -7.44 26.42 -7.01
CA VAL A 322 -8.47 26.74 -8.00
C VAL A 322 -8.67 25.51 -8.86
N ASP A 323 -9.80 24.82 -8.68
CA ASP A 323 -10.13 23.65 -9.50
C ASP A 323 -10.65 24.10 -10.87
N GLU A 324 -9.79 24.09 -11.89
CA GLU A 324 -10.16 24.55 -13.23
C GLU A 324 -11.11 23.59 -13.96
N CYS A 325 -11.18 22.32 -13.55
CA CYS A 325 -12.16 21.37 -14.09
C CYS A 325 -13.56 21.61 -13.51
N ALA A 326 -13.67 22.01 -12.24
CA ALA A 326 -14.94 22.32 -11.58
C ALA A 326 -15.45 23.73 -11.90
N GLU A 327 -14.55 24.72 -12.02
CA GLU A 327 -14.89 26.09 -12.40
C GLU A 327 -15.12 26.25 -13.93
N GLY A 328 -14.95 25.18 -14.71
CA GLY A 328 -15.20 25.17 -16.16
C GLY A 328 -14.16 25.97 -16.97
N LEU A 329 -12.98 26.17 -16.39
CA LEU A 329 -11.86 26.90 -16.98
C LEU A 329 -10.93 25.99 -17.81
N SER A 330 -11.21 24.68 -17.85
CA SER A 330 -10.42 23.68 -18.55
C SER A 330 -10.63 23.64 -20.07
N GLN A 331 -9.57 23.75 -20.87
CA GLN A 331 -9.59 23.75 -22.34
C GLN A 331 -9.31 22.35 -22.97
N CYS A 332 -10.00 21.31 -22.50
CA CYS A 332 -9.83 19.93 -22.96
C CYS A 332 -10.65 19.61 -24.23
N GLY A 333 -10.08 18.84 -25.18
CA GLY A 333 -10.71 18.47 -26.46
C GLY A 333 -11.64 17.25 -26.38
N PRO A 334 -12.35 16.88 -27.47
CA PRO A 334 -13.27 15.74 -27.48
C PRO A 334 -12.52 14.41 -27.25
N PHE A 335 -13.17 13.47 -26.57
CA PHE A 335 -12.60 12.19 -26.13
C PHE A 335 -11.46 12.30 -25.11
N THR A 336 -11.33 13.46 -24.46
CA THR A 336 -10.47 13.65 -23.29
C THR A 336 -11.26 13.80 -21.99
N VAL A 337 -10.57 13.60 -20.87
CA VAL A 337 -11.07 13.77 -19.50
C VAL A 337 -10.20 14.82 -18.80
N CYS A 338 -10.82 15.86 -18.23
CA CYS A 338 -10.13 16.87 -17.42
C CYS A 338 -9.85 16.30 -16.03
N LEU A 339 -8.60 16.41 -15.58
CA LEU A 339 -8.16 16.03 -14.25
C LEU A 339 -7.56 17.26 -13.58
N ASN A 340 -8.13 17.67 -12.45
CA ASN A 340 -7.60 18.75 -11.64
C ASN A 340 -6.34 18.27 -10.92
N VAL A 341 -5.28 19.06 -10.94
CA VAL A 341 -4.02 18.79 -10.24
C VAL A 341 -3.65 20.01 -9.43
N PRO A 342 -3.02 19.89 -8.25
CA PRO A 342 -2.75 21.05 -7.41
C PRO A 342 -1.98 22.16 -8.16
N GLY A 343 -2.66 23.26 -8.50
CA GLY A 343 -2.13 24.39 -9.27
C GLY A 343 -2.33 24.37 -10.79
N SER A 344 -3.03 23.38 -11.36
CA SER A 344 -3.36 23.31 -12.79
C SER A 344 -4.39 22.20 -13.12
N TYR A 345 -4.61 21.93 -14.41
CA TYR A 345 -5.40 20.78 -14.87
C TYR A 345 -4.73 20.10 -16.06
N ARG A 346 -5.00 18.81 -16.29
CA ARG A 346 -4.54 18.08 -17.48
C ARG A 346 -5.65 17.30 -18.15
N CYS A 347 -5.54 17.08 -19.45
CA CYS A 347 -6.53 16.38 -20.27
C CYS A 347 -5.98 15.00 -20.68
N GLU A 348 -6.66 13.92 -20.34
CA GLU A 348 -6.23 12.55 -20.67
C GLU A 348 -7.16 11.87 -21.68
N CYS A 349 -6.60 11.06 -22.58
CA CYS A 349 -7.35 10.35 -23.61
C CYS A 349 -8.14 9.17 -23.06
N ARG A 350 -9.37 9.00 -23.54
CA ARG A 350 -10.17 7.81 -23.24
C ARG A 350 -9.52 6.54 -23.82
N SER A 351 -9.69 5.42 -23.12
CA SER A 351 -9.11 4.12 -23.46
C SER A 351 -9.47 3.68 -24.89
N GLY A 352 -8.50 3.12 -25.62
CA GLY A 352 -8.61 2.79 -27.05
C GLY A 352 -8.14 3.89 -28.02
N TYR A 353 -7.73 5.05 -27.50
CA TYR A 353 -7.22 6.18 -28.28
C TYR A 353 -5.86 6.65 -27.74
N ARG A 354 -4.88 6.83 -28.63
CA ARG A 354 -3.61 7.52 -28.36
C ARG A 354 -3.76 9.03 -28.56
N PRO A 355 -3.05 9.87 -27.81
CA PRO A 355 -3.05 11.32 -28.02
C PRO A 355 -2.58 11.68 -29.44
N ALA A 356 -3.30 12.62 -30.06
CA ALA A 356 -2.91 13.29 -31.29
C ALA A 356 -1.79 14.30 -31.00
N GLU A 357 -1.12 14.79 -32.04
CA GLU A 357 0.05 15.69 -31.90
C GLU A 357 -0.25 17.02 -31.21
N ASP A 358 -1.53 17.38 -31.04
CA ASP A 358 -1.97 18.60 -30.37
C ASP A 358 -2.05 18.48 -28.82
N GLY A 359 -1.87 17.27 -28.27
CA GLY A 359 -1.89 17.00 -26.82
C GLY A 359 -3.25 17.26 -26.14
N ARG A 360 -4.30 17.53 -26.93
CA ARG A 360 -5.66 17.83 -26.45
C ARG A 360 -6.74 16.95 -27.09
N THR A 361 -6.39 16.16 -28.10
CA THR A 361 -7.31 15.30 -28.88
C THR A 361 -6.74 13.88 -29.02
N CYS A 362 -7.54 12.84 -29.33
CA CYS A 362 -7.13 11.43 -29.30
C CYS A 362 -7.56 10.60 -30.55
N VAL A 363 -6.79 9.58 -30.98
CA VAL A 363 -6.97 8.70 -32.19
C VAL A 363 -6.70 7.18 -31.94
N PRO A 364 -7.28 6.19 -32.65
CA PRO A 364 -7.20 4.73 -32.31
C PRO A 364 -5.96 3.91 -32.82
N LEU A 365 -5.70 2.68 -32.27
CA LEU A 365 -4.51 1.78 -32.46
C LEU A 365 -4.81 0.34 -33.03
N ALA A 366 -3.87 -0.37 -33.70
CA ALA A 366 -4.00 -1.75 -34.27
C ALA A 366 -2.72 -2.68 -34.09
N PRO A 367 -2.76 -4.06 -34.14
CA PRO A 367 -1.68 -4.98 -33.64
C PRO A 367 -0.96 -5.95 -34.65
N ALA A 368 0.11 -6.69 -34.20
CA ALA A 368 1.01 -7.65 -34.93
C ALA A 368 1.23 -9.03 -34.20
N SER A 369 1.67 -10.13 -34.88
CA SER A 369 1.60 -11.57 -34.47
C SER A 369 2.90 -12.28 -33.95
N ASP A 370 2.76 -13.43 -33.23
CA ASP A 370 3.79 -14.20 -32.46
C ASP A 370 4.16 -15.61 -33.06
N PRO A 371 5.46 -15.95 -33.26
CA PRO A 371 5.93 -17.24 -33.81
C PRO A 371 5.62 -18.53 -33.01
N CYS A 372 5.29 -18.44 -31.71
CA CYS A 372 4.90 -19.61 -30.93
C CYS A 372 3.46 -20.05 -31.23
N GLU A 373 2.61 -19.13 -31.71
CA GLU A 373 1.25 -19.43 -32.16
C GLU A 373 1.23 -19.97 -33.59
N ASP A 374 2.19 -19.55 -34.43
CA ASP A 374 2.29 -19.99 -35.83
C ASP A 374 3.01 -21.34 -36.00
N GLY A 375 3.51 -21.95 -34.91
CA GLY A 375 4.11 -23.30 -34.91
C GLY A 375 5.49 -23.42 -35.57
N SER A 376 6.15 -22.30 -35.89
CA SER A 376 7.46 -22.28 -36.53
C SER A 376 8.61 -22.31 -35.50
N HIS A 377 8.78 -23.41 -34.77
CA HIS A 377 9.85 -23.57 -33.77
C HIS A 377 10.54 -24.95 -33.80
N PRO A 378 11.84 -25.06 -33.42
CA PRO A 378 12.60 -26.31 -33.48
C PRO A 378 12.55 -27.18 -32.20
N CYS A 379 11.68 -26.86 -31.23
CA CYS A 379 11.61 -27.59 -29.95
C CYS A 379 11.19 -29.06 -30.11
N ALA A 380 11.55 -29.89 -29.13
CA ALA A 380 11.05 -31.26 -29.04
C ALA A 380 9.50 -31.26 -29.02
N PRO A 381 8.84 -32.37 -29.40
CA PRO A 381 7.39 -32.41 -29.44
C PRO A 381 6.78 -32.05 -28.08
N GLY A 382 5.58 -31.48 -28.09
CA GLY A 382 4.97 -30.84 -26.91
C GLY A 382 4.72 -31.77 -25.71
N ASP A 383 4.84 -33.08 -25.89
CA ASP A 383 4.81 -34.09 -24.83
C ASP A 383 6.13 -34.22 -24.06
N ARG A 384 7.21 -33.58 -24.53
CA ARG A 384 8.56 -33.68 -23.96
C ARG A 384 9.26 -32.36 -23.75
N ALA A 385 8.91 -31.29 -24.48
CA ALA A 385 9.47 -29.95 -24.29
C ALA A 385 8.43 -28.84 -24.51
N ARG A 386 8.64 -27.68 -23.89
CA ARG A 386 7.82 -26.47 -24.07
C ARG A 386 8.58 -25.38 -24.81
N CYS A 387 7.87 -24.64 -25.68
CA CYS A 387 8.36 -23.45 -26.35
C CYS A 387 8.03 -22.19 -25.53
N LEU A 388 8.98 -21.27 -25.42
CA LEU A 388 8.88 -20.01 -24.68
C LEU A 388 9.15 -18.83 -25.63
N PRO A 389 8.19 -17.91 -25.81
CA PRO A 389 8.39 -16.71 -26.63
C PRO A 389 9.38 -15.76 -25.94
N ARG A 390 10.41 -15.30 -26.67
CA ARG A 390 11.32 -14.24 -26.20
C ARG A 390 11.07 -12.93 -26.93
N ALA A 391 11.20 -11.82 -26.19
CA ALA A 391 11.22 -10.46 -26.73
C ALA A 391 12.37 -10.33 -27.76
N GLY A 392 12.04 -10.42 -29.04
CA GLY A 392 13.00 -10.46 -30.15
C GLY A 392 12.69 -11.48 -31.25
N GLY A 393 11.62 -12.28 -31.13
CA GLY A 393 11.12 -13.15 -32.20
C GLY A 393 11.87 -14.48 -32.36
N ARG A 394 12.79 -14.83 -31.45
CA ARG A 394 13.47 -16.15 -31.43
C ARG A 394 12.90 -17.02 -30.30
N PRO A 395 12.31 -18.19 -30.58
CA PRO A 395 11.75 -19.07 -29.56
C PRO A 395 12.84 -19.77 -28.73
N ALA A 396 12.56 -20.04 -27.45
CA ALA A 396 13.41 -20.84 -26.56
C ALA A 396 12.71 -22.15 -26.16
N CYS A 397 13.44 -23.26 -26.02
CA CYS A 397 12.89 -24.58 -25.73
C CYS A 397 13.37 -25.10 -24.37
N GLU A 398 12.52 -25.80 -23.62
CA GLU A 398 12.84 -26.36 -22.31
C GLU A 398 12.20 -27.75 -22.14
N CYS A 399 12.96 -28.75 -21.70
CA CYS A 399 12.42 -30.09 -21.43
C CYS A 399 11.40 -30.06 -20.28
N LEU A 400 10.37 -30.89 -20.39
CA LEU A 400 9.37 -31.04 -19.34
C LEU A 400 9.93 -31.82 -18.13
N PRO A 401 9.38 -31.62 -16.91
CA PRO A 401 9.76 -32.39 -15.73
C PRO A 401 9.67 -33.90 -15.97
N GLY A 402 10.62 -34.67 -15.42
CA GLY A 402 10.77 -36.10 -15.71
C GLY A 402 11.55 -36.41 -17.00
N TYR A 403 11.95 -35.37 -17.76
CA TYR A 403 12.84 -35.49 -18.89
C TYR A 403 14.12 -34.67 -18.70
N THR A 404 15.22 -35.14 -19.27
CA THR A 404 16.52 -34.47 -19.27
C THR A 404 17.04 -34.28 -20.69
N GLY A 405 17.67 -33.14 -20.97
CA GLY A 405 18.11 -32.75 -22.30
C GLY A 405 18.24 -31.23 -22.49
N ASP A 406 18.35 -30.80 -23.75
CA ASP A 406 18.59 -29.40 -24.15
C ASP A 406 17.32 -28.64 -24.60
N GLY A 407 16.14 -29.24 -24.46
CA GLY A 407 14.85 -28.69 -24.89
C GLY A 407 14.49 -28.96 -26.35
N ILE A 408 15.46 -29.41 -27.16
CA ILE A 408 15.24 -29.88 -28.54
C ILE A 408 15.22 -31.40 -28.57
N GLU A 409 16.08 -32.04 -27.78
CA GLU A 409 16.14 -33.47 -27.58
C GLU A 409 16.01 -33.78 -26.08
N CYS A 410 14.86 -34.35 -25.68
CA CYS A 410 14.53 -34.64 -24.29
C CYS A 410 14.31 -36.15 -24.10
N SER A 411 15.01 -36.72 -23.12
CA SER A 411 15.04 -38.14 -22.78
C SER A 411 14.46 -38.40 -21.40
N ASP A 412 13.79 -39.54 -21.23
CA ASP A 412 13.12 -39.93 -19.98
C ASP A 412 14.14 -40.16 -18.85
N VAL A 413 13.83 -39.68 -17.65
CA VAL A 413 14.64 -39.95 -16.45
C VAL A 413 14.07 -41.18 -15.76
N ASP A 414 14.85 -42.26 -15.63
CA ASP A 414 14.40 -43.46 -14.90
C ASP A 414 14.59 -43.27 -13.40
N GLU A 415 13.54 -42.81 -12.72
CA GLU A 415 13.60 -42.57 -11.27
C GLU A 415 13.60 -43.88 -10.46
N CYS A 416 13.24 -45.03 -11.05
CA CYS A 416 13.26 -46.32 -10.35
C CYS A 416 14.68 -46.84 -10.09
N ALA A 417 15.70 -46.28 -10.75
CA ALA A 417 17.11 -46.64 -10.52
C ALA A 417 17.56 -46.39 -9.07
N GLU A 418 16.94 -45.43 -8.36
CA GLU A 418 17.28 -45.10 -6.97
C GLU A 418 16.40 -45.77 -5.90
N ASN A 419 15.50 -46.67 -6.30
CA ASN A 419 14.53 -47.34 -5.42
C ASN A 419 13.71 -46.39 -4.51
N PRO A 420 12.99 -45.40 -5.07
CA PRO A 420 12.20 -44.43 -4.32
C PRO A 420 10.94 -44.99 -3.63
N CYS A 421 10.57 -46.25 -3.88
CA CYS A 421 9.36 -46.87 -3.36
C CYS A 421 9.50 -47.49 -1.97
N HIS A 422 8.37 -47.75 -1.31
CA HIS A 422 8.35 -48.49 -0.04
C HIS A 422 9.07 -49.85 -0.19
N PRO A 423 9.78 -50.37 0.83
CA PRO A 423 10.47 -51.66 0.74
C PRO A 423 9.55 -52.85 0.41
N ALA A 424 8.27 -52.75 0.80
CA ALA A 424 7.22 -53.71 0.49
C ALA A 424 6.44 -53.38 -0.81
N ALA A 425 6.97 -52.52 -1.67
CA ALA A 425 6.43 -52.16 -2.97
C ALA A 425 7.45 -52.45 -4.09
N THR A 426 6.96 -52.37 -5.32
CA THR A 426 7.74 -52.52 -6.56
C THR A 426 7.60 -51.23 -7.37
N CYS A 427 8.74 -50.67 -7.81
CA CYS A 427 8.79 -49.47 -8.65
C CYS A 427 8.57 -49.82 -10.12
N TYR A 428 7.83 -48.98 -10.83
CA TYR A 428 7.59 -49.04 -12.26
C TYR A 428 7.88 -47.67 -12.88
N ASN A 429 8.90 -47.61 -13.75
CA ASN A 429 9.25 -46.39 -14.47
C ASN A 429 8.24 -46.15 -15.61
N THR A 430 7.88 -44.89 -15.82
CA THR A 430 6.97 -44.43 -16.88
C THR A 430 7.56 -43.21 -17.59
N LEU A 431 7.09 -42.90 -18.79
CA LEU A 431 7.62 -41.75 -19.51
C LEU A 431 7.24 -40.44 -18.78
N GLY A 432 8.25 -39.72 -18.27
CA GLY A 432 8.17 -38.48 -17.51
C GLY A 432 7.88 -38.65 -16.02
N SER A 433 7.83 -39.88 -15.49
CA SER A 433 7.47 -40.15 -14.08
C SER A 433 7.69 -41.61 -13.66
N PHE A 434 7.41 -41.97 -12.42
CA PHE A 434 7.39 -43.35 -11.95
C PHE A 434 6.23 -43.59 -10.99
N PHE A 435 5.86 -44.85 -10.76
CA PHE A 435 4.88 -45.20 -9.73
C PHE A 435 5.27 -46.47 -8.97
N CYS A 436 4.81 -46.55 -7.73
CA CYS A 436 5.08 -47.65 -6.82
C CYS A 436 3.81 -48.49 -6.61
N ARG A 437 3.94 -49.81 -6.53
CA ARG A 437 2.81 -50.70 -6.23
C ARG A 437 3.16 -51.65 -5.11
N CYS A 438 2.32 -51.69 -4.06
CA CYS A 438 2.50 -52.62 -2.94
C CYS A 438 2.52 -54.08 -3.41
N ARG A 439 3.37 -54.88 -2.78
CA ARG A 439 3.45 -56.33 -3.03
C ARG A 439 2.21 -57.02 -2.47
N PRO A 440 1.82 -58.19 -3.02
CA PRO A 440 0.61 -58.91 -2.59
C PRO A 440 0.59 -59.17 -1.08
N GLY A 441 -0.56 -58.93 -0.44
CA GLY A 441 -0.74 -59.04 1.02
C GLY A 441 -0.58 -57.72 1.78
N TYR A 442 -0.10 -56.68 1.09
CA TYR A 442 -0.06 -55.32 1.61
C TYR A 442 -0.96 -54.39 0.80
N GLU A 443 -1.70 -53.53 1.49
CA GLU A 443 -2.56 -52.49 0.92
C GLU A 443 -1.99 -51.11 1.25
N GLY A 444 -2.08 -50.19 0.30
CA GLY A 444 -1.51 -48.84 0.40
C GLY A 444 -1.18 -48.24 -0.97
N ASP A 445 -0.51 -47.10 -0.98
CA ASP A 445 -0.23 -46.27 -2.16
C ASP A 445 1.09 -46.61 -2.88
N GLY A 446 1.79 -47.65 -2.42
CA GLY A 446 3.10 -48.05 -2.94
C GLY A 446 4.29 -47.30 -2.32
N PHE A 447 4.07 -46.17 -1.67
CA PHE A 447 5.05 -45.45 -0.85
C PHE A 447 4.91 -45.76 0.65
N GLN A 448 3.72 -46.23 1.06
CA GLN A 448 3.44 -46.85 2.35
C GLN A 448 2.52 -48.06 2.15
N CYS A 449 2.93 -49.23 2.66
CA CYS A 449 2.19 -50.50 2.47
C CYS A 449 1.96 -51.20 3.82
N MET A 450 0.70 -51.54 4.15
CA MET A 450 0.28 -52.15 5.44
C MET A 450 -0.48 -53.48 5.26
N HIS A 451 -0.48 -54.36 6.26
CA HIS A 451 -1.00 -55.73 6.16
C HIS A 451 -2.54 -55.81 6.38
N ALA A 452 -3.27 -56.45 5.46
CA ALA A 452 -4.73 -56.31 5.30
C ALA A 452 -5.68 -57.04 6.31
N ALA A 453 -5.22 -57.47 7.50
CA ALA A 453 -5.99 -58.44 8.32
C ALA A 453 -6.34 -57.98 9.75
N TRP A 454 -7.22 -56.97 9.93
CA TRP A 454 -7.89 -56.72 11.24
C TRP A 454 -9.28 -56.05 11.10
N HIS A 455 -10.37 -56.82 11.24
CA HIS A 455 -11.72 -56.35 11.61
C HIS A 455 -12.52 -57.49 12.28
N PRO A 456 -13.25 -57.27 13.40
CA PRO A 456 -14.28 -58.20 13.87
C PRO A 456 -15.71 -57.61 13.84
N LEU A 457 -16.53 -58.26 13.00
CA LEU A 457 -17.90 -58.80 13.18
C LEU A 457 -19.15 -57.91 13.34
N SER A 458 -20.13 -58.30 12.52
CA SER A 458 -21.52 -57.89 12.38
C SER A 458 -22.47 -59.01 12.85
N LEU A 459 -23.65 -58.65 13.37
CA LEU A 459 -24.88 -59.47 13.44
C LEU A 459 -26.09 -58.51 13.32
N GLY A 460 -26.88 -58.60 12.24
CA GLY A 460 -28.12 -57.82 11.97
C GLY A 460 -29.41 -58.48 12.53
N PRO A 461 -30.64 -58.28 11.96
CA PRO A 461 -31.18 -57.19 11.11
C PRO A 461 -32.64 -56.72 11.48
N GLY A 462 -33.12 -55.58 10.95
CA GLY A 462 -34.56 -55.42 10.57
C GLY A 462 -35.35 -54.14 10.95
N CYS A 463 -35.66 -53.34 9.91
CA CYS A 463 -36.81 -52.42 9.68
C CYS A 463 -36.77 -50.92 10.10
N LEU A 464 -37.45 -50.11 9.27
CA LEU A 464 -37.24 -48.70 8.90
C LEU A 464 -38.13 -47.66 9.64
N LEU A 465 -37.51 -46.52 10.06
CA LEU A 465 -37.89 -45.06 10.14
C LEU A 465 -39.32 -44.58 10.57
N PRO A 466 -39.57 -43.31 11.05
CA PRO A 466 -38.73 -42.08 11.15
C PRO A 466 -38.88 -41.19 12.44
N ALA A 467 -37.98 -40.19 12.56
CA ALA A 467 -38.11 -38.82 13.16
C ALA A 467 -38.56 -38.54 14.62
N GLU A 468 -37.92 -37.51 15.20
CA GLU A 468 -38.34 -36.56 16.28
C GLU A 468 -37.77 -36.64 17.71
N SER A 469 -37.14 -35.52 18.10
CA SER A 469 -37.01 -34.93 19.44
C SER A 469 -36.06 -35.55 20.47
N ILE A 470 -34.91 -34.88 20.69
CA ILE A 470 -34.30 -34.78 22.02
C ILE A 470 -34.23 -33.29 22.33
N GLN A 471 -35.20 -32.81 23.11
CA GLN A 471 -35.26 -31.42 23.59
C GLN A 471 -34.20 -31.19 24.67
N HIS A 472 -33.46 -30.09 24.55
CA HIS A 472 -32.59 -29.55 25.60
C HIS A 472 -33.45 -29.01 26.75
N LEU A 473 -33.50 -29.71 27.88
CA LEU A 473 -34.11 -29.21 29.12
C LEU A 473 -33.20 -28.13 29.73
N THR A 474 -33.78 -27.00 30.15
CA THR A 474 -33.07 -25.95 30.92
C THR A 474 -32.73 -26.42 32.34
N PRO A 475 -31.79 -25.76 33.06
CA PRO A 475 -31.41 -26.19 34.42
C PRO A 475 -32.58 -26.31 35.40
N CYS A 476 -33.53 -25.37 35.39
CA CYS A 476 -34.71 -25.42 36.24
C CYS A 476 -35.68 -26.54 35.80
N GLU A 477 -35.88 -26.74 34.49
CA GLU A 477 -36.74 -27.81 33.98
C GLU A 477 -36.17 -29.21 34.22
N HIS A 478 -34.84 -29.34 34.16
CA HIS A 478 -34.12 -30.56 34.49
C HIS A 478 -34.25 -30.88 35.99
N GLU A 479 -34.07 -29.90 36.89
CA GLU A 479 -34.28 -30.09 38.33
C GLU A 479 -35.75 -30.33 38.71
N ARG A 480 -36.71 -29.80 37.93
CA ARG A 480 -38.14 -30.08 38.09
C ARG A 480 -38.51 -31.52 37.74
N LEU A 481 -37.82 -32.13 36.76
CA LEU A 481 -38.08 -33.50 36.28
C LEU A 481 -37.28 -34.58 37.04
N TYR A 482 -36.09 -34.23 37.53
CA TYR A 482 -35.19 -35.15 38.24
C TYR A 482 -34.76 -34.59 39.60
N PRO A 483 -35.68 -34.45 40.58
CA PRO A 483 -35.34 -33.95 41.91
C PRO A 483 -34.30 -34.86 42.58
N ARG A 484 -33.21 -34.26 43.10
CA ARG A 484 -32.11 -34.99 43.73
C ARG A 484 -32.61 -35.90 44.86
N ALA A 485 -32.39 -37.21 44.73
CA ALA A 485 -32.57 -38.16 45.81
C ALA A 485 -31.47 -37.97 46.87
N VAL A 486 -31.87 -37.77 48.13
CA VAL A 486 -30.98 -37.61 49.29
C VAL A 486 -30.52 -38.98 49.80
N LEU A 487 -29.22 -39.14 50.08
CA LEU A 487 -28.63 -40.32 50.73
C LEU A 487 -29.10 -40.48 52.20
N PRO A 488 -29.18 -41.71 52.74
CA PRO A 488 -29.84 -41.98 54.02
C PRO A 488 -29.01 -41.56 55.24
N GLY A 489 -29.61 -40.73 56.11
CA GLY A 489 -29.15 -40.35 57.45
C GLY A 489 -30.33 -39.85 58.30
N PRO A 490 -30.30 -39.93 59.64
CA PRO A 490 -31.51 -40.03 60.46
C PRO A 490 -32.30 -38.71 60.56
N SER A 491 -33.62 -38.87 60.40
CA SER A 491 -34.80 -37.98 60.37
C SER A 491 -34.85 -36.76 61.34
N PRO A 492 -35.81 -35.79 61.18
CA PRO A 492 -37.06 -35.89 60.41
C PRO A 492 -37.50 -34.68 59.56
N VAL A 493 -38.34 -34.99 58.56
CA VAL A 493 -39.22 -34.10 57.75
C VAL A 493 -38.48 -33.21 56.73
N GLY A 494 -38.70 -33.29 55.42
CA GLY A 494 -39.73 -33.93 54.61
C GLY A 494 -39.91 -33.06 53.36
N ASP A 495 -39.79 -33.69 52.19
CA ASP A 495 -39.97 -33.18 50.82
C ASP A 495 -38.85 -32.32 50.23
N GLY A 496 -38.26 -32.84 49.15
CA GLY A 496 -37.41 -32.07 48.24
C GLY A 496 -38.24 -31.01 47.54
N HIS A 497 -37.81 -29.76 47.66
CA HIS A 497 -38.42 -28.63 46.96
C HIS A 497 -38.33 -28.84 45.44
N VAL A 498 -39.46 -28.85 44.76
CA VAL A 498 -39.52 -28.82 43.30
C VAL A 498 -39.48 -27.35 42.85
N PRO A 499 -38.45 -26.92 42.10
CA PRO A 499 -38.29 -25.52 41.72
C PRO A 499 -39.38 -25.09 40.72
N GLN A 500 -39.81 -23.84 40.86
CA GLN A 500 -40.81 -23.18 40.03
C GLN A 500 -40.11 -22.40 38.91
N CYS A 501 -40.30 -22.85 37.67
CA CYS A 501 -39.70 -22.23 36.49
C CYS A 501 -40.67 -21.25 35.81
N ASP A 502 -40.14 -20.23 35.14
CA ASP A 502 -40.89 -19.36 34.23
C ASP A 502 -41.14 -20.05 32.87
N GLU A 503 -41.80 -19.34 31.94
CA GLU A 503 -42.14 -19.87 30.61
C GLU A 503 -40.91 -20.10 29.72
N GLU A 504 -39.75 -19.53 30.08
CA GLU A 504 -38.47 -19.71 29.39
C GLU A 504 -37.54 -20.73 30.06
N GLY A 505 -38.00 -21.43 31.11
CA GLY A 505 -37.23 -22.46 31.81
C GLY A 505 -36.19 -21.94 32.81
N ARG A 506 -36.27 -20.67 33.22
CA ARG A 506 -35.43 -20.08 34.28
C ARG A 506 -36.13 -20.16 35.63
N TYR A 507 -35.38 -20.04 36.73
CA TYR A 507 -35.95 -19.98 38.07
C TYR A 507 -36.77 -18.70 38.26
N ARG A 508 -38.03 -18.82 38.71
CA ARG A 508 -38.81 -17.65 39.10
C ARG A 508 -38.14 -16.95 40.29
N PRO A 509 -38.01 -15.61 40.31
CA PRO A 509 -37.34 -14.88 41.39
C PRO A 509 -37.93 -15.13 42.79
N LEU A 510 -39.21 -15.50 42.87
CA LEU A 510 -39.88 -15.96 44.08
C LEU A 510 -40.11 -17.47 43.97
N GLN A 511 -39.60 -18.22 44.94
CA GLN A 511 -39.82 -19.67 45.08
C GLN A 511 -40.62 -19.95 46.35
N CYS A 512 -41.67 -20.77 46.23
CA CYS A 512 -42.51 -21.16 47.36
C CYS A 512 -42.61 -22.69 47.49
N HIS A 513 -42.43 -23.20 48.70
CA HIS A 513 -42.54 -24.63 48.97
C HIS A 513 -44.02 -25.05 49.11
N GLY A 514 -44.49 -25.90 48.18
CA GLY A 514 -45.90 -26.32 48.13
C GLY A 514 -46.42 -27.00 49.39
N SER A 515 -45.59 -27.80 50.09
CA SER A 515 -46.03 -28.54 51.29
C SER A 515 -45.72 -27.86 52.63
N THR A 516 -44.75 -26.94 52.69
CA THR A 516 -44.38 -26.26 53.95
C THR A 516 -44.85 -24.82 54.00
N GLY A 517 -45.29 -24.23 52.87
CA GLY A 517 -45.82 -22.86 52.80
C GLY A 517 -44.78 -21.74 52.96
N HIS A 518 -43.49 -22.07 53.04
CA HIS A 518 -42.41 -21.08 53.08
C HIS A 518 -42.15 -20.51 51.68
N CYS A 519 -41.89 -19.20 51.59
CA CYS A 519 -41.48 -18.55 50.33
C CYS A 519 -40.18 -17.77 50.52
N TRP A 520 -39.28 -17.80 49.54
CA TRP A 520 -37.99 -17.08 49.54
C TRP A 520 -37.65 -16.54 48.16
N CYS A 521 -36.72 -15.58 48.10
CA CYS A 521 -36.19 -15.10 46.83
C CYS A 521 -34.98 -15.94 46.40
N VAL A 522 -34.84 -16.15 45.09
CA VAL A 522 -33.68 -16.83 44.50
C VAL A 522 -32.94 -15.94 43.50
N ASP A 523 -31.65 -16.18 43.35
CA ASP A 523 -30.84 -15.55 42.31
C ASP A 523 -31.03 -16.23 40.94
N ALA A 524 -30.31 -15.75 39.91
CA ALA A 524 -30.39 -16.28 38.55
C ALA A 524 -29.95 -17.76 38.42
N ALA A 525 -29.26 -18.31 39.44
CA ALA A 525 -28.82 -19.70 39.49
C ALA A 525 -29.76 -20.60 40.32
N GLY A 526 -30.85 -20.06 40.87
CA GLY A 526 -31.83 -20.80 41.67
C GLY A 526 -31.44 -20.96 43.14
N GLN A 527 -30.39 -20.27 43.62
CA GLN A 527 -29.97 -20.33 45.02
C GLN A 527 -30.74 -19.33 45.88
N GLU A 528 -31.10 -19.75 47.09
CA GLU A 528 -31.81 -18.91 48.06
C GLU A 528 -30.96 -17.69 48.46
N ILE A 529 -31.51 -16.49 48.28
CA ILE A 529 -30.93 -15.25 48.79
C ILE A 529 -31.15 -15.24 50.31
N ALA A 530 -30.07 -15.38 51.07
CA ALA A 530 -30.11 -15.52 52.53
C ALA A 530 -30.92 -14.40 53.20
N GLY A 531 -31.84 -14.77 54.10
CA GLY A 531 -32.67 -13.83 54.87
C GLY A 531 -34.00 -13.44 54.19
N THR A 532 -34.30 -13.95 53.00
CA THR A 532 -35.57 -13.68 52.29
C THR A 532 -36.67 -14.69 52.58
N ARG A 533 -36.39 -15.75 53.34
CA ARG A 533 -37.34 -16.82 53.65
C ARG A 533 -38.39 -16.40 54.67
N THR A 534 -39.64 -16.52 54.25
CA THR A 534 -40.83 -16.17 55.01
C THR A 534 -41.53 -17.41 55.57
N ALA A 535 -42.14 -17.27 56.74
CA ALA A 535 -42.85 -18.35 57.42
C ALA A 535 -44.23 -18.62 56.78
N PRO A 536 -44.81 -19.82 56.98
CA PRO A 536 -46.04 -20.21 56.31
C PRO A 536 -47.20 -19.30 56.71
N GLY A 537 -47.91 -18.73 55.72
CA GLY A 537 -49.05 -17.83 55.92
C GLY A 537 -48.70 -16.34 56.07
N SER A 538 -47.41 -15.97 56.00
CA SER A 538 -46.99 -14.56 55.92
C SER A 538 -46.99 -14.06 54.46
N THR A 539 -47.07 -12.75 54.27
CA THR A 539 -47.04 -12.14 52.92
C THR A 539 -45.71 -12.49 52.22
N PRO A 540 -45.74 -12.98 50.97
CA PRO A 540 -44.52 -13.37 50.24
C PRO A 540 -43.51 -12.21 50.13
N PRO A 541 -42.20 -12.49 50.17
CA PRO A 541 -41.16 -11.47 50.05
C PRO A 541 -41.21 -10.83 48.65
N ARG A 542 -41.02 -9.50 48.58
CA ARG A 542 -40.97 -8.78 47.29
C ARG A 542 -39.62 -9.04 46.61
N CYS A 543 -39.59 -10.00 45.70
CA CYS A 543 -38.43 -10.30 44.88
C CYS A 543 -38.53 -9.50 43.57
N GLY A 544 -37.70 -8.46 43.42
CA GLY A 544 -37.61 -7.65 42.20
C GLY A 544 -38.03 -6.19 42.36
N SER A 545 -37.09 -5.36 42.84
CA SER A 545 -36.78 -3.97 42.45
C SER A 545 -35.98 -3.28 43.56
N PRO A 546 -34.82 -2.68 43.25
CA PRO A 546 -34.28 -1.60 44.06
C PRO A 546 -34.50 -0.25 43.37
N GLU A 547 -35.02 0.69 44.15
CA GLU A 547 -34.96 2.14 43.97
C GLU A 547 -33.51 2.65 43.89
N PRO A 548 -33.28 3.89 43.41
CA PRO A 548 -32.06 4.29 42.73
C PRO A 548 -30.88 4.37 43.71
N THR A 549 -29.99 3.39 43.61
CA THR A 549 -28.61 3.59 44.03
C THR A 549 -28.03 4.75 43.22
N GLU A 550 -27.51 5.76 43.91
CA GLU A 550 -26.83 6.90 43.32
C GLU A 550 -26.03 6.47 42.10
N ARG A 551 -26.34 7.09 40.96
CA ARG A 551 -25.55 6.95 39.76
C ARG A 551 -24.08 7.15 40.14
N PRO A 552 -23.18 6.22 39.82
CA PRO A 552 -21.76 6.44 40.04
C PRO A 552 -21.35 7.71 39.30
N ARG A 553 -20.75 8.66 40.02
CA ARG A 553 -20.35 9.96 39.47
C ARG A 553 -19.58 9.76 38.18
N THR A 554 -20.00 10.47 37.13
CA THR A 554 -19.39 10.41 35.81
C THR A 554 -17.95 10.95 35.82
N MET A 555 -17.24 10.84 34.68
CA MET A 555 -15.88 11.38 34.60
C MET A 555 -15.86 12.92 34.73
N CYS A 556 -16.81 13.64 34.14
CA CYS A 556 -16.89 15.09 34.28
C CYS A 556 -17.20 15.51 35.72
N GLU A 557 -18.16 14.86 36.38
CA GLU A 557 -18.53 15.16 37.77
C GLU A 557 -17.38 14.90 38.75
N ARG A 558 -16.66 13.78 38.58
CA ARG A 558 -15.48 13.47 39.39
C ARG A 558 -14.35 14.46 39.15
N TRP A 559 -14.08 14.86 37.91
CA TRP A 559 -13.02 15.81 37.59
C TRP A 559 -13.33 17.21 38.12
N ARG A 560 -14.57 17.67 37.94
CA ARG A 560 -15.07 18.92 38.51
C ARG A 560 -14.91 18.96 40.02
N GLN A 561 -15.28 17.90 40.71
CA GLN A 561 -15.18 17.83 42.16
C GLN A 561 -13.73 17.79 42.66
N SER A 562 -12.85 17.02 42.00
CA SER A 562 -11.43 16.97 42.34
C SER A 562 -10.78 18.35 42.20
N LEU A 563 -11.15 19.14 41.18
CA LEU A 563 -10.64 20.50 41.00
C LEU A 563 -11.21 21.48 42.04
N LEU A 564 -12.51 21.37 42.37
CA LEU A 564 -13.12 22.20 43.41
C LEU A 564 -12.52 21.93 44.80
N GLU A 565 -12.22 20.67 45.14
CA GLU A 565 -11.51 20.30 46.37
C GLU A 565 -10.08 20.83 46.38
N HIS A 566 -9.40 20.80 45.23
CA HIS A 566 -8.07 21.38 45.06
C HIS A 566 -8.06 22.93 45.17
N TYR A 567 -9.13 23.60 44.75
CA TYR A 567 -9.28 25.06 44.81
C TYR A 567 -9.91 25.58 46.12
N GLY A 568 -10.19 24.69 47.09
CA GLY A 568 -10.72 25.08 48.40
C GLY A 568 -12.22 25.40 48.40
N GLY A 569 -12.98 24.84 47.46
CA GLY A 569 -14.45 24.91 47.40
C GLY A 569 -15.03 26.07 46.60
N SER A 570 -14.25 27.13 46.33
CA SER A 570 -14.66 28.27 45.49
C SER A 570 -13.57 28.64 44.48
N PRO A 571 -13.72 28.30 43.20
CA PRO A 571 -12.71 28.57 42.18
C PRO A 571 -12.59 30.08 41.92
N ARG A 572 -11.36 30.54 41.69
CA ARG A 572 -11.10 31.93 41.26
C ARG A 572 -11.43 32.10 39.78
N SER A 573 -11.66 33.33 39.37
CA SER A 573 -12.16 33.71 38.04
C SER A 573 -11.21 33.31 36.87
N ASP A 574 -9.92 33.13 37.18
CA ASP A 574 -8.85 32.70 36.28
C ASP A 574 -8.65 31.16 36.24
N GLN A 575 -9.45 30.38 36.95
CA GLN A 575 -9.27 28.92 37.10
C GLN A 575 -10.35 28.15 36.32
N TYR A 576 -9.91 27.21 35.48
CA TYR A 576 -10.80 26.36 34.70
C TYR A 576 -11.50 25.31 35.57
N VAL A 577 -12.81 25.19 35.37
CA VAL A 577 -13.63 24.12 35.96
C VAL A 577 -14.49 23.52 34.84
N PRO A 578 -14.41 22.20 34.59
CA PRO A 578 -15.13 21.57 33.50
C PRO A 578 -16.65 21.70 33.71
N GLN A 579 -17.35 22.05 32.64
CA GLN A 579 -18.80 22.12 32.58
C GLN A 579 -19.37 20.73 32.25
N CYS A 580 -20.31 20.29 33.08
CA CYS A 580 -21.01 19.01 32.89
C CYS A 580 -22.49 19.28 32.63
N ASP A 581 -23.12 18.45 31.82
CA ASP A 581 -24.56 18.50 31.56
C ASP A 581 -25.39 17.87 32.70
N ALA A 582 -26.71 17.84 32.55
CA ALA A 582 -27.63 17.25 33.52
C ALA A 582 -27.48 15.72 33.65
N GLY A 583 -26.88 15.08 32.65
CA GLY A 583 -26.47 13.69 32.66
C GLY A 583 -25.04 13.52 33.18
N GLY A 584 -24.38 14.54 33.73
CA GLY A 584 -23.03 14.44 34.25
C GLY A 584 -21.96 14.23 33.19
N ASP A 585 -22.27 14.20 31.90
CA ASP A 585 -21.26 14.06 30.85
C ASP A 585 -20.71 15.45 30.48
N PHE A 586 -19.57 15.51 29.78
CA PHE A 586 -18.99 16.80 29.41
C PHE A 586 -19.92 17.52 28.44
N THR A 587 -20.26 18.79 28.72
CA THR A 587 -20.93 19.60 27.69
C THR A 587 -20.01 19.70 26.47
N PRO A 588 -20.51 19.44 25.24
CA PRO A 588 -19.69 19.48 24.03
C PRO A 588 -18.94 20.79 23.82
N LEU A 589 -19.43 21.89 24.39
CA LEU A 589 -18.78 23.18 24.49
C LEU A 589 -18.24 23.40 25.92
N GLN A 590 -16.94 23.63 26.06
CA GLN A 590 -16.29 24.03 27.31
C GLN A 590 -15.74 25.44 27.19
N CYS A 591 -15.85 26.24 28.25
CA CYS A 591 -15.40 27.63 28.25
C CYS A 591 -14.56 27.96 29.49
N HIS A 592 -13.48 28.72 29.27
CA HIS A 592 -12.56 29.12 30.32
C HIS A 592 -12.95 30.47 30.92
N GLY A 593 -13.81 30.42 31.95
CA GLY A 593 -14.11 31.51 32.90
C GLY A 593 -13.90 32.93 32.35
N ASP A 594 -12.95 33.65 32.93
CA ASP A 594 -12.66 35.06 32.59
C ASP A 594 -11.92 35.31 31.28
N SER A 595 -11.24 34.28 30.77
CA SER A 595 -10.39 34.43 29.59
C SER A 595 -11.17 34.46 28.28
N GLY A 596 -12.45 34.07 28.30
CA GLY A 596 -13.35 34.10 27.15
C GLY A 596 -13.10 33.06 26.07
N TYR A 597 -12.08 32.20 26.21
CA TYR A 597 -11.79 31.11 25.29
C TYR A 597 -12.78 29.96 25.49
N CYS A 598 -13.40 29.50 24.41
CA CYS A 598 -14.23 28.30 24.40
C CYS A 598 -13.70 27.27 23.39
N TRP A 599 -13.87 25.99 23.64
CA TRP A 599 -13.45 24.91 22.75
C TRP A 599 -14.44 23.76 22.79
N CYS A 600 -14.43 22.92 21.74
CA CYS A 600 -15.24 21.72 21.73
C CYS A 600 -14.46 20.58 22.40
N VAL A 601 -15.18 19.74 23.14
CA VAL A 601 -14.63 18.53 23.74
C VAL A 601 -15.35 17.29 23.25
N ASP A 602 -14.62 16.18 23.17
CA ASP A 602 -15.19 14.86 22.92
C ASP A 602 -15.93 14.31 24.15
N GLU A 603 -16.55 13.13 24.02
CA GLU A 603 -17.30 12.46 25.08
C GLU A 603 -16.45 12.16 26.35
N SER A 604 -15.11 12.19 26.24
CA SER A 604 -14.18 12.01 27.35
C SER A 604 -13.70 13.32 27.98
N GLY A 605 -14.13 14.47 27.46
CA GLY A 605 -13.77 15.80 27.93
C GLY A 605 -12.44 16.32 27.37
N ARG A 606 -11.87 15.68 26.34
CA ARG A 606 -10.64 16.14 25.68
C ARG A 606 -10.96 17.14 24.58
N GLU A 607 -10.16 18.19 24.51
CA GLU A 607 -10.27 19.24 23.51
C GLU A 607 -10.07 18.67 22.09
N ILE A 608 -11.06 18.88 21.23
CA ILE A 608 -10.97 18.56 19.80
C ILE A 608 -10.04 19.60 19.18
N HIS A 609 -8.87 19.15 18.70
CA HIS A 609 -7.83 20.04 18.18
C HIS A 609 -8.36 20.95 17.05
N GLY A 610 -8.05 22.25 17.16
CA GLY A 610 -8.49 23.27 16.21
C GLY A 610 -9.86 23.91 16.51
N THR A 611 -10.54 23.50 17.58
CA THR A 611 -11.87 24.04 17.95
C THR A 611 -11.81 25.19 18.97
N ARG A 612 -10.63 25.57 19.46
CA ARG A 612 -10.44 26.68 20.41
C ARG A 612 -10.66 28.02 19.73
N SER A 613 -11.67 28.73 20.21
CA SER A 613 -12.10 30.05 19.77
C SER A 613 -11.33 31.19 20.46
N GLU A 614 -11.31 32.36 19.82
CA GLU A 614 -10.78 33.58 20.42
C GLU A 614 -11.72 34.13 21.53
N PRO A 615 -11.22 34.97 22.46
CA PRO A 615 -12.03 35.50 23.56
C PRO A 615 -13.33 36.15 23.09
N GLY A 616 -14.48 35.57 23.45
CA GLY A 616 -15.81 36.11 23.13
C GLY A 616 -16.48 35.55 21.87
N THR A 617 -15.86 34.62 21.13
CA THR A 617 -16.55 33.82 20.10
C THR A 617 -16.79 32.40 20.61
N THR A 618 -17.95 31.80 20.32
CA THR A 618 -18.26 30.41 20.72
C THR A 618 -18.21 29.48 19.50
N PRO A 619 -17.40 28.42 19.50
CA PRO A 619 -17.31 27.47 18.39
C PRO A 619 -18.59 26.62 18.32
N PRO A 620 -19.05 26.23 17.11
CA PRO A 620 -20.28 25.46 16.94
C PRO A 620 -20.04 23.98 17.30
N CYS A 621 -20.27 23.61 18.55
CA CYS A 621 -20.20 22.23 19.01
C CYS A 621 -21.62 21.61 18.94
N LEU A 622 -21.85 20.65 18.04
CA LEU A 622 -23.17 20.05 17.81
C LEU A 622 -23.48 18.93 18.83
N PRO A 623 -24.65 18.94 19.49
CA PRO A 623 -25.17 17.82 20.24
C PRO A 623 -25.94 16.87 19.30
N SER A 624 -25.64 15.58 19.39
CA SER A 624 -25.97 14.53 18.42
C SER A 624 -27.47 14.12 18.36
N VAL A 625 -28.30 14.78 17.54
CA VAL A 625 -29.51 14.20 16.88
C VAL A 625 -29.86 14.96 15.57
N ALA A 626 -30.09 14.26 14.44
CA ALA A 626 -30.45 14.83 13.11
C ALA A 626 -31.98 15.05 12.91
N PRO A 627 -32.46 16.06 12.13
CA PRO A 627 -32.81 15.91 10.67
C PRO A 627 -32.83 17.26 9.85
N PRO A 628 -33.40 17.37 8.61
CA PRO A 628 -33.21 16.65 7.34
C PRO A 628 -32.59 17.52 6.20
N SER A 629 -32.36 16.86 5.06
CA SER A 629 -31.65 17.27 3.83
C SER A 629 -32.14 18.52 3.06
N VAL A 630 -31.17 19.32 2.57
CA VAL A 630 -31.22 19.98 1.25
C VAL A 630 -29.84 19.86 0.58
N ARG A 631 -29.79 19.20 -0.60
CA ARG A 631 -28.63 19.12 -1.51
C ARG A 631 -28.65 20.29 -2.51
N PRO A 632 -27.48 20.68 -3.07
CA PRO A 632 -27.00 20.08 -4.33
C PRO A 632 -25.53 19.57 -4.30
N SER A 633 -25.38 18.23 -4.41
CA SER A 633 -24.48 17.35 -5.20
C SER A 633 -23.00 17.71 -5.58
N PRO A 634 -22.14 16.72 -5.94
CA PRO A 634 -21.48 15.70 -5.10
C PRO A 634 -19.97 15.49 -5.43
N ARG A 635 -19.20 14.86 -4.51
CA ARG A 635 -18.18 13.79 -4.74
C ARG A 635 -17.51 13.48 -3.39
N PRO A 636 -17.65 12.24 -2.89
CA PRO A 636 -16.60 11.22 -3.08
C PRO A 636 -17.09 9.99 -3.84
N ASP A 637 -16.22 9.45 -4.68
CA ASP A 637 -16.52 8.37 -5.62
C ASP A 637 -16.56 7.01 -4.91
N VAL A 638 -17.72 6.65 -4.35
CA VAL A 638 -18.17 5.24 -4.31
C VAL A 638 -19.10 5.06 -5.51
N SER A 639 -18.54 4.56 -6.61
CA SER A 639 -19.34 4.27 -7.82
C SER A 639 -20.15 3.00 -7.59
N PRO A 640 -21.50 3.06 -7.51
CA PRO A 640 -22.29 1.88 -7.26
C PRO A 640 -22.04 0.82 -8.34
N PRO A 641 -21.90 -0.45 -7.96
CA PRO A 641 -21.82 -1.54 -8.90
C PRO A 641 -23.18 -1.87 -9.52
N ALA A 642 -23.18 -2.40 -10.74
CA ALA A 642 -24.40 -2.88 -11.37
C ALA A 642 -24.95 -4.08 -10.58
N THR A 643 -26.27 -4.23 -10.52
CA THR A 643 -26.94 -5.38 -9.88
C THR A 643 -26.40 -6.70 -10.46
N GLY A 644 -25.69 -7.48 -9.65
CA GLY A 644 -25.05 -8.74 -10.05
C GLY A 644 -24.02 -9.23 -9.02
N THR A 645 -23.42 -10.39 -9.26
CA THR A 645 -22.29 -10.88 -8.46
C THR A 645 -20.99 -10.26 -8.98
N PHE A 646 -20.08 -9.87 -8.08
CA PHE A 646 -18.77 -9.32 -8.44
C PHE A 646 -17.71 -9.66 -7.40
N LEU A 647 -16.44 -9.49 -7.78
CA LEU A 647 -15.29 -9.63 -6.89
C LEU A 647 -14.81 -8.25 -6.45
N LEU A 648 -14.37 -8.16 -5.20
CA LEU A 648 -13.66 -7.02 -4.65
C LEU A 648 -12.25 -7.48 -4.29
N TYR A 649 -11.26 -6.68 -4.66
CA TYR A 649 -9.86 -6.96 -4.35
C TYR A 649 -9.15 -5.72 -3.81
N ALA A 650 -8.22 -5.91 -2.89
CA ALA A 650 -7.40 -4.85 -2.34
C ALA A 650 -6.11 -4.68 -3.16
N GLN A 651 -5.70 -3.43 -3.42
CA GLN A 651 -4.52 -3.10 -4.20
C GLN A 651 -3.82 -1.85 -3.66
N GLY A 652 -3.10 -1.99 -2.55
CA GLY A 652 -2.38 -0.88 -1.92
C GLY A 652 -3.34 0.24 -1.47
N GLN A 653 -3.33 1.37 -2.19
CA GLN A 653 -4.13 2.57 -1.88
C GLN A 653 -5.53 2.56 -2.51
N GLN A 654 -6.04 1.41 -2.95
CA GLN A 654 -7.38 1.32 -3.53
C GLN A 654 -8.03 -0.05 -3.33
N ILE A 655 -9.36 -0.07 -3.42
CA ILE A 655 -10.18 -1.28 -3.52
C ILE A 655 -10.75 -1.34 -4.94
N GLY A 656 -10.44 -2.41 -5.66
CA GLY A 656 -10.92 -2.66 -7.01
C GLY A 656 -12.23 -3.43 -7.03
N TYR A 657 -12.98 -3.22 -8.11
CA TYR A 657 -14.26 -3.88 -8.41
C TYR A 657 -14.13 -4.62 -9.74
N LEU A 658 -14.46 -5.92 -9.74
CA LEU A 658 -14.40 -6.78 -10.91
C LEU A 658 -15.72 -7.56 -11.07
N PRO A 659 -16.62 -7.15 -11.99
CA PRO A 659 -17.91 -7.81 -12.17
C PRO A 659 -17.78 -9.22 -12.76
N LEU A 660 -18.74 -10.09 -12.39
CA LEU A 660 -18.84 -11.45 -12.90
C LEU A 660 -20.09 -11.62 -13.78
N ASN A 661 -19.92 -12.25 -14.94
CA ASN A 661 -21.03 -12.75 -15.75
C ASN A 661 -21.19 -14.26 -15.52
N GLY A 662 -22.09 -14.64 -14.60
CA GLY A 662 -22.12 -16.00 -14.08
C GLY A 662 -20.85 -16.26 -13.26
N THR A 663 -19.87 -16.96 -13.87
CA THR A 663 -18.53 -17.22 -13.28
C THR A 663 -17.37 -16.61 -14.09
N ARG A 664 -17.66 -15.97 -15.24
CA ARG A 664 -16.62 -15.37 -16.10
C ARG A 664 -16.30 -13.95 -15.67
N LEU A 665 -15.02 -13.59 -15.71
CA LEU A 665 -14.53 -12.26 -15.37
C LEU A 665 -14.92 -11.26 -16.46
N GLN A 666 -15.62 -10.18 -16.12
CA GLN A 666 -15.87 -9.05 -17.04
C GLN A 666 -14.76 -8.00 -16.89
N LYS A 667 -13.63 -8.25 -17.53
CA LYS A 667 -12.39 -7.48 -17.37
C LYS A 667 -12.55 -6.03 -17.82
N GLU A 668 -13.36 -5.80 -18.86
CA GLU A 668 -13.61 -4.50 -19.47
C GLU A 668 -14.48 -3.59 -18.60
N ALA A 669 -15.22 -4.18 -17.65
CA ALA A 669 -16.08 -3.47 -16.71
C ALA A 669 -15.46 -3.35 -15.30
N ALA A 670 -14.21 -3.78 -15.14
CA ALA A 670 -13.45 -3.57 -13.92
C ALA A 670 -13.15 -2.07 -13.70
N LYS A 671 -13.24 -1.62 -12.46
CA LYS A 671 -12.98 -0.21 -12.09
C LYS A 671 -12.51 -0.12 -10.65
N THR A 672 -11.92 1.00 -10.27
CA THR A 672 -11.65 1.31 -8.86
C THR A 672 -12.98 1.63 -8.17
N LEU A 673 -13.26 0.95 -7.05
CA LEU A 673 -14.45 1.19 -6.22
C LEU A 673 -14.21 2.32 -5.22
N LEU A 674 -13.08 2.27 -4.52
CA LEU A 674 -12.69 3.22 -3.47
C LEU A 674 -11.20 3.53 -3.59
N SER A 675 -10.85 4.81 -3.55
CA SER A 675 -9.47 5.29 -3.52
C SER A 675 -9.13 5.79 -2.12
N LEU A 676 -8.14 5.17 -1.49
CA LEU A 676 -7.75 5.36 -0.10
C LEU A 676 -6.29 5.80 -0.03
N HIS A 677 -6.06 7.08 -0.32
CA HIS A 677 -4.73 7.68 -0.36
C HIS A 677 -4.05 7.61 1.01
N GLY A 678 -2.79 7.17 1.06
CA GLY A 678 -2.04 7.00 2.31
C GLY A 678 -2.33 5.71 3.07
N SER A 679 -3.29 4.90 2.61
CA SER A 679 -3.62 3.59 3.20
C SER A 679 -2.92 2.44 2.45
N ILE A 680 -2.65 1.34 3.14
CA ILE A 680 -2.26 0.06 2.53
C ILE A 680 -3.31 -0.97 2.94
N VAL A 681 -4.29 -1.14 2.06
CA VAL A 681 -5.40 -2.07 2.24
C VAL A 681 -4.93 -3.50 2.00
N VAL A 682 -5.16 -4.37 2.99
CA VAL A 682 -4.69 -5.77 2.93
C VAL A 682 -5.85 -6.75 3.06
N GLY A 683 -6.45 -6.88 4.24
CA GLY A 683 -7.61 -7.75 4.47
C GLY A 683 -8.89 -7.08 4.00
N ILE A 684 -9.77 -7.83 3.33
CA ILE A 684 -11.07 -7.33 2.88
C ILE A 684 -12.13 -8.42 3.01
N ASP A 685 -13.31 -8.04 3.49
CA ASP A 685 -14.48 -8.92 3.49
C ASP A 685 -15.78 -8.13 3.36
N TYR A 686 -16.90 -8.82 3.18
CA TYR A 686 -18.19 -8.23 2.82
C TYR A 686 -19.35 -8.75 3.67
N ASP A 687 -20.15 -7.82 4.20
CA ASP A 687 -21.43 -8.12 4.83
C ASP A 687 -22.57 -8.06 3.82
N CYS A 688 -23.11 -9.23 3.48
CA CYS A 688 -24.21 -9.37 2.55
C CYS A 688 -25.56 -8.82 3.05
N ARG A 689 -25.74 -8.58 4.35
CA ARG A 689 -27.00 -8.08 4.90
C ARG A 689 -27.14 -6.57 4.75
N GLU A 690 -26.12 -5.82 5.14
CA GLU A 690 -26.10 -4.36 5.04
C GLU A 690 -25.43 -3.85 3.76
N LYS A 691 -24.91 -4.76 2.94
CA LYS A 691 -24.12 -4.45 1.75
C LYS A 691 -22.93 -3.54 2.06
N THR A 692 -22.21 -3.89 3.11
CA THR A 692 -21.10 -3.09 3.65
C THR A 692 -19.81 -3.86 3.46
N ILE A 693 -18.81 -3.20 2.90
CA ILE A 693 -17.45 -3.75 2.80
C ILE A 693 -16.67 -3.36 4.05
N TYR A 694 -15.81 -4.26 4.49
CA TYR A 694 -14.89 -4.05 5.60
C TYR A 694 -13.48 -4.32 5.13
N TRP A 695 -12.52 -3.51 5.57
CA TRP A 695 -11.13 -3.69 5.20
C TRP A 695 -10.17 -3.29 6.33
N THR A 696 -8.98 -3.89 6.29
CA THR A 696 -7.87 -3.55 7.19
C THR A 696 -6.87 -2.68 6.45
N ASP A 697 -6.35 -1.67 7.15
CA ASP A 697 -5.29 -0.79 6.68
C ASP A 697 -4.05 -0.96 7.55
N VAL A 698 -2.98 -1.50 6.96
CA VAL A 698 -1.71 -1.75 7.67
C VAL A 698 -0.91 -0.46 7.87
N ALA A 699 -0.97 0.50 6.93
CA ALA A 699 -0.27 1.76 7.07
C ALA A 699 -0.97 2.68 8.07
N GLY A 700 -2.29 2.81 7.97
CA GLY A 700 -3.13 3.59 8.87
C GLY A 700 -3.38 2.92 10.22
N ARG A 701 -3.14 1.61 10.36
CA ARG A 701 -3.44 0.80 11.54
C ARG A 701 -4.90 0.89 11.96
N THR A 702 -5.78 0.73 10.98
CA THR A 702 -7.23 0.82 11.18
C THR A 702 -7.96 -0.38 10.60
N ILE A 703 -9.17 -0.61 11.10
CA ILE A 703 -10.19 -1.39 10.41
C ILE A 703 -11.35 -0.45 10.14
N SER A 704 -11.72 -0.37 8.86
CA SER A 704 -12.71 0.58 8.35
C SER A 704 -13.77 -0.14 7.54
N ARG A 705 -14.90 0.51 7.34
CA ARG A 705 -16.04 -0.01 6.59
C ARG A 705 -16.66 1.06 5.71
N ALA A 706 -17.35 0.64 4.65
CA ALA A 706 -18.13 1.54 3.80
C ALA A 706 -19.32 0.79 3.22
N SER A 707 -20.48 1.43 3.19
CA SER A 707 -21.63 0.87 2.48
C SER A 707 -21.40 0.97 0.96
N LEU A 708 -21.87 -0.04 0.22
CA LEU A 708 -21.86 -0.02 -1.25
C LEU A 708 -23.01 0.79 -1.84
N GLU A 709 -23.90 1.34 -1.01
CA GLU A 709 -24.98 2.22 -1.45
C GLU A 709 -24.43 3.58 -1.90
N PRO A 710 -25.05 4.23 -2.91
CA PRO A 710 -24.51 5.46 -3.50
C PRO A 710 -24.40 6.61 -2.49
N GLY A 711 -23.21 7.21 -2.39
CA GLY A 711 -22.95 8.36 -1.52
C GLY A 711 -22.69 8.03 -0.06
N ALA A 712 -22.39 6.77 0.26
CA ALA A 712 -21.87 6.37 1.55
C ALA A 712 -20.37 6.70 1.67
N GLU A 713 -19.98 7.22 2.83
CA GLU A 713 -18.59 7.56 3.14
C GLU A 713 -17.89 6.41 3.90
N PRO A 714 -16.57 6.25 3.74
CA PRO A 714 -15.75 5.41 4.60
C PRO A 714 -15.83 5.82 6.07
N GLU A 715 -16.03 4.84 6.95
CA GLU A 715 -16.05 5.00 8.41
C GLU A 715 -14.99 4.10 9.04
N THR A 716 -14.14 4.65 9.90
CA THR A 716 -13.20 3.86 10.70
C THR A 716 -13.85 3.37 11.99
N ILE A 717 -13.94 2.04 12.17
CA ILE A 717 -14.58 1.41 13.34
C ILE A 717 -13.57 0.97 14.40
N ILE A 718 -12.32 0.70 14.02
CA ILE A 718 -11.23 0.36 14.95
C ILE A 718 -9.98 1.15 14.54
N ASN A 719 -9.41 1.94 15.45
CA ASN A 719 -8.27 2.83 15.19
C ASN A 719 -7.13 2.74 16.21
N SER A 720 -7.19 1.78 17.13
CA SER A 720 -6.22 1.62 18.22
C SER A 720 -5.92 0.15 18.46
N GLY A 721 -4.77 -0.15 19.09
CA GLY A 721 -4.38 -1.53 19.40
C GLY A 721 -4.22 -2.42 18.17
N LEU A 722 -3.80 -1.86 17.03
CA LEU A 722 -3.49 -2.56 15.78
C LEU A 722 -2.05 -2.21 15.37
N ILE A 723 -1.33 -3.19 14.84
CA ILE A 723 0.03 -3.02 14.29
C ILE A 723 0.08 -3.48 12.84
N SER A 724 -0.33 -4.72 12.57
CA SER A 724 -0.35 -5.28 11.21
C SER A 724 -1.57 -6.19 11.01
N PRO A 725 -2.78 -5.60 10.87
CA PRO A 725 -3.99 -6.37 10.62
C PRO A 725 -4.01 -6.87 9.16
N GLU A 726 -3.72 -8.15 8.94
CA GLU A 726 -3.55 -8.74 7.60
C GLU A 726 -4.78 -9.52 7.10
N GLY A 727 -5.53 -10.14 8.01
CA GLY A 727 -6.71 -10.95 7.70
C GLY A 727 -7.98 -10.40 8.32
N LEU A 728 -9.10 -10.56 7.62
CA LEU A 728 -10.42 -10.13 8.08
C LEU A 728 -11.49 -11.12 7.62
N ALA A 729 -12.39 -11.49 8.53
CA ALA A 729 -13.55 -12.31 8.25
C ALA A 729 -14.80 -11.72 8.92
N VAL A 730 -15.91 -11.69 8.18
CA VAL A 730 -17.21 -11.16 8.61
C VAL A 730 -18.21 -12.31 8.78
N ASP A 731 -18.80 -12.43 9.97
CA ASP A 731 -19.94 -13.32 10.24
C ASP A 731 -21.24 -12.52 10.15
N HIS A 732 -21.90 -12.61 8.99
CA HIS A 732 -23.15 -11.90 8.71
C HIS A 732 -24.33 -12.39 9.57
N LEU A 733 -24.29 -13.63 10.09
CA LEU A 733 -25.34 -14.18 10.95
C LEU A 733 -25.20 -13.69 12.39
N ARG A 734 -23.98 -13.72 12.94
CA ARG A 734 -23.70 -13.27 14.31
C ARG A 734 -23.44 -11.78 14.45
N ARG A 735 -23.35 -11.05 13.33
CA ARG A 735 -23.02 -9.61 13.30
C ARG A 735 -21.68 -9.33 14.00
N ALA A 736 -20.70 -10.19 13.75
CA ALA A 736 -19.36 -10.09 14.32
C ALA A 736 -18.29 -10.13 13.23
N MET A 737 -17.15 -9.51 13.50
CA MET A 737 -15.96 -9.55 12.67
C MET A 737 -14.79 -10.17 13.45
N PHE A 738 -13.89 -10.79 12.73
CA PHE A 738 -12.69 -11.45 13.24
C PHE A 738 -11.50 -11.00 12.41
N TRP A 739 -10.39 -10.68 13.05
CA TRP A 739 -9.17 -10.30 12.33
C TRP A 739 -7.93 -10.89 12.99
N THR A 740 -6.88 -10.98 12.20
CA THR A 740 -5.55 -11.42 12.63
C THR A 740 -4.59 -10.24 12.58
N ASP A 741 -3.81 -10.06 13.64
CA ASP A 741 -2.73 -9.08 13.70
C ASP A 741 -1.39 -9.80 13.85
N SER A 742 -0.57 -9.75 12.80
CA SER A 742 0.75 -10.40 12.76
C SER A 742 1.85 -9.60 13.43
N GLY A 743 1.59 -8.33 13.77
CA GLY A 743 2.53 -7.50 14.52
C GLY A 743 2.35 -7.63 16.04
N LEU A 744 1.17 -8.05 16.47
CA LEU A 744 0.84 -8.32 17.88
C LEU A 744 0.72 -9.80 18.21
N ASP A 745 0.73 -10.67 17.21
CA ASP A 745 0.52 -12.11 17.30
C ASP A 745 -0.82 -12.48 17.96
N LYS A 746 -1.90 -11.81 17.52
CA LYS A 746 -3.25 -11.99 18.09
C LYS A 746 -4.33 -12.20 17.05
N ILE A 747 -5.39 -12.87 17.49
CA ILE A 747 -6.68 -12.94 16.82
C ILE A 747 -7.71 -12.32 17.73
N GLU A 748 -8.47 -11.39 17.19
CA GLU A 748 -9.46 -10.63 17.93
C GLU A 748 -10.81 -10.67 17.23
N THR A 749 -11.85 -10.31 17.98
CA THR A 749 -13.20 -10.20 17.46
C THR A 749 -13.91 -8.99 18.06
N ALA A 750 -14.82 -8.42 17.28
CA ALA A 750 -15.68 -7.34 17.68
C ALA A 750 -17.03 -7.50 16.97
N ARG A 751 -18.03 -6.73 17.39
CA ARG A 751 -19.23 -6.52 16.58
C ARG A 751 -18.87 -5.75 15.31
N LEU A 752 -19.75 -5.78 14.32
CA LEU A 752 -19.54 -5.09 13.03
C LEU A 752 -19.49 -3.56 13.13
N ASP A 753 -19.88 -2.98 14.27
CA ASP A 753 -19.70 -1.55 14.59
C ASP A 753 -18.38 -1.26 15.34
N GLY A 754 -17.54 -2.26 15.58
CA GLY A 754 -16.30 -2.16 16.36
C GLY A 754 -16.48 -2.30 17.87
N SER A 755 -17.71 -2.41 18.37
CA SER A 755 -18.00 -2.58 19.80
C SER A 755 -17.75 -4.01 20.30
N GLU A 756 -17.75 -4.20 21.62
CA GLU A 756 -17.51 -5.52 22.27
C GLU A 756 -16.22 -6.21 21.81
N ARG A 757 -15.18 -5.42 21.51
CA ARG A 757 -13.86 -5.92 21.13
C ARG A 757 -13.28 -6.81 22.23
N ARG A 758 -12.90 -8.03 21.85
CA ARG A 758 -12.24 -9.02 22.72
C ARG A 758 -11.12 -9.75 21.99
N VAL A 759 -10.07 -10.09 22.73
CA VAL A 759 -9.01 -10.97 22.24
C VAL A 759 -9.50 -12.42 22.31
N LEU A 760 -9.45 -13.15 21.20
CA LEU A 760 -9.77 -14.58 21.17
C LEU A 760 -8.54 -15.43 21.45
N PHE A 761 -7.42 -15.10 20.81
CA PHE A 761 -6.16 -15.84 20.94
C PHE A 761 -4.98 -14.87 20.92
N ASP A 762 -4.04 -15.05 21.83
CA ASP A 762 -2.80 -14.28 21.95
C ASP A 762 -1.58 -15.15 22.34
N THR A 763 -1.71 -16.47 22.14
CA THR A 763 -0.68 -17.46 22.45
C THR A 763 -0.49 -18.42 21.29
N GLU A 764 0.74 -18.92 21.13
CA GLU A 764 1.10 -19.88 20.06
C GLU A 764 0.74 -19.39 18.65
N LEU A 765 0.82 -18.07 18.42
CA LEU A 765 0.71 -17.42 17.13
C LEU A 765 2.04 -16.73 16.86
N VAL A 766 2.51 -16.76 15.61
CA VAL A 766 3.75 -16.06 15.20
C VAL A 766 3.50 -15.20 13.98
N ASN A 767 2.84 -15.74 12.94
CA ASN A 767 2.48 -14.94 11.79
C ASN A 767 1.07 -15.31 11.29
N PRO A 768 0.02 -15.01 12.07
CA PRO A 768 -1.36 -15.26 11.64
C PRO A 768 -1.74 -14.34 10.46
N ARG A 769 -2.32 -14.92 9.40
CA ARG A 769 -2.72 -14.16 8.19
C ARG A 769 -4.14 -14.43 7.73
N ALA A 770 -4.41 -15.54 7.06
CA ALA A 770 -5.74 -15.73 6.49
C ALA A 770 -6.70 -16.19 7.59
N ILE A 771 -7.93 -15.70 7.56
CA ILE A 771 -8.98 -16.06 8.50
C ILE A 771 -10.29 -16.21 7.73
N ALA A 772 -11.04 -17.27 8.05
CA ALA A 772 -12.32 -17.58 7.43
C ALA A 772 -13.30 -18.10 8.49
N VAL A 773 -14.58 -17.81 8.31
CA VAL A 773 -15.65 -18.24 9.21
C VAL A 773 -16.61 -19.17 8.49
N ASP A 774 -17.13 -20.19 9.19
CA ASP A 774 -18.33 -20.94 8.82
C ASP A 774 -19.50 -20.33 9.64
N PRO A 775 -20.29 -19.41 9.07
CA PRO A 775 -21.36 -18.73 9.81
C PRO A 775 -22.43 -19.69 10.30
N VAL A 776 -22.68 -20.78 9.57
CA VAL A 776 -23.76 -21.73 9.89
C VAL A 776 -23.39 -22.57 11.10
N ARG A 777 -22.16 -23.10 11.15
CA ARG A 777 -21.72 -23.94 12.28
C ARG A 777 -21.05 -23.15 13.41
N GLY A 778 -20.63 -21.91 13.16
CA GLY A 778 -19.90 -21.10 14.12
C GLY A 778 -18.47 -21.59 14.35
N ASN A 779 -17.81 -22.06 13.30
CA ASN A 779 -16.39 -22.39 13.34
C ASN A 779 -15.56 -21.27 12.72
N LEU A 780 -14.38 -21.04 13.29
CA LEU A 780 -13.38 -20.12 12.82
C LEU A 780 -12.16 -20.92 12.36
N TYR A 781 -11.56 -20.53 11.25
CA TYR A 781 -10.36 -21.15 10.69
C TYR A 781 -9.35 -20.06 10.37
N TRP A 782 -8.07 -20.31 10.63
CA TRP A 782 -7.02 -19.36 10.28
C TRP A 782 -5.71 -20.05 9.94
N THR A 783 -4.84 -19.32 9.26
CA THR A 783 -3.50 -19.77 8.91
C THR A 783 -2.44 -19.00 9.69
N ASP A 784 -1.37 -19.70 10.06
CA ASP A 784 -0.15 -19.14 10.63
C ASP A 784 1.01 -19.58 9.74
N TRP A 785 1.67 -18.62 9.09
CA TRP A 785 2.77 -18.88 8.15
C TRP A 785 4.16 -18.85 8.82
N ASN A 786 4.24 -19.19 10.10
CA ASN A 786 5.52 -19.42 10.77
C ASN A 786 6.43 -20.35 9.93
N ARG A 787 7.61 -19.87 9.53
CA ARG A 787 8.56 -20.63 8.69
C ARG A 787 9.05 -21.93 9.33
N GLU A 788 9.06 -22.00 10.66
CA GLU A 788 9.53 -23.19 11.39
C GLU A 788 8.41 -24.21 11.62
N ALA A 789 7.17 -23.74 11.79
CA ALA A 789 6.02 -24.57 12.11
C ALA A 789 4.72 -24.01 11.50
N PRO A 790 4.58 -24.02 10.17
CA PRO A 790 3.39 -23.50 9.50
C PRO A 790 2.18 -24.38 9.81
N LYS A 791 1.02 -23.75 10.04
CA LYS A 791 -0.18 -24.47 10.47
C LYS A 791 -1.48 -23.79 10.04
N ILE A 792 -2.52 -24.61 9.89
CA ILE A 792 -3.91 -24.18 9.81
C ILE A 792 -4.61 -24.64 11.08
N GLU A 793 -5.25 -23.72 11.78
CA GLU A 793 -5.94 -23.99 13.03
C GLU A 793 -7.44 -23.74 12.88
N THR A 794 -8.20 -24.34 13.79
CA THR A 794 -9.64 -24.14 13.88
C THR A 794 -10.09 -24.02 15.31
N SER A 795 -11.14 -23.25 15.53
CA SER A 795 -11.84 -23.14 16.81
C SER A 795 -13.32 -22.84 16.57
N THR A 796 -14.10 -22.75 17.64
CA THR A 796 -15.41 -22.10 17.60
C THR A 796 -15.23 -20.59 17.57
N VAL A 797 -16.20 -19.85 17.03
CA VAL A 797 -16.21 -18.36 17.03
C VAL A 797 -16.15 -17.73 18.43
N ASN A 798 -16.38 -18.51 19.49
CA ASN A 798 -16.26 -18.10 20.89
C ASN A 798 -14.91 -18.40 21.52
N GLY A 799 -13.94 -18.93 20.75
CA GLY A 799 -12.60 -19.26 21.22
C GLY A 799 -12.46 -20.66 21.82
N ALA A 800 -13.54 -21.44 21.92
CA ALA A 800 -13.49 -22.81 22.43
C ALA A 800 -13.01 -23.82 21.36
N ASN A 801 -12.50 -24.97 21.80
CA ASN A 801 -12.06 -26.09 20.95
C ASN A 801 -10.99 -25.70 19.89
N ARG A 802 -10.06 -24.81 20.25
CA ARG A 802 -8.87 -24.53 19.42
C ARG A 802 -8.06 -25.80 19.22
N ARG A 803 -7.80 -26.15 17.97
CA ARG A 803 -6.94 -27.28 17.58
C ARG A 803 -6.24 -27.00 16.25
N VAL A 804 -5.10 -27.64 16.05
CA VAL A 804 -4.40 -27.65 14.76
C VAL A 804 -5.10 -28.62 13.81
N LEU A 805 -5.49 -28.13 12.63
CA LEU A 805 -6.18 -28.90 11.59
C LEU A 805 -5.18 -29.49 10.59
N VAL A 806 -4.22 -28.68 10.14
CA VAL A 806 -3.19 -29.08 9.17
C VAL A 806 -1.83 -28.55 9.62
N ASN A 807 -0.81 -29.41 9.65
CA ASN A 807 0.57 -29.08 10.02
C ASN A 807 1.63 -29.87 9.24
N LYS A 808 1.23 -30.61 8.21
CA LYS A 808 2.10 -31.38 7.32
C LYS A 808 1.92 -30.91 5.90
N ASP A 809 2.99 -30.98 5.09
CA ASP A 809 2.96 -30.59 3.68
C ASP A 809 2.36 -29.19 3.47
N ILE A 810 2.80 -28.25 4.30
CA ILE A 810 2.34 -26.87 4.33
C ILE A 810 3.56 -25.98 4.52
N GLY A 811 3.59 -24.83 3.83
CA GLY A 811 4.74 -23.93 3.79
C GLY A 811 4.35 -22.50 4.08
N LEU A 812 3.70 -21.83 3.14
CA LEU A 812 3.24 -20.44 3.26
C LEU A 812 1.73 -20.36 2.94
N PRO A 813 0.86 -20.80 3.86
CA PRO A 813 -0.58 -20.82 3.66
C PRO A 813 -1.17 -19.40 3.73
N ASN A 814 -1.00 -18.63 2.67
CA ASN A 814 -1.30 -17.20 2.65
C ASN A 814 -2.79 -16.89 2.55
N GLY A 815 -3.55 -17.73 1.84
CA GLY A 815 -4.99 -17.53 1.61
C GLY A 815 -5.82 -18.71 2.12
N LEU A 816 -7.01 -18.44 2.65
CA LEU A 816 -7.93 -19.42 3.20
C LEU A 816 -9.37 -19.04 2.83
N THR A 817 -10.18 -20.00 2.40
CA THR A 817 -11.61 -19.81 2.13
C THR A 817 -12.41 -21.03 2.61
N PHE A 818 -13.61 -20.78 3.11
CA PHE A 818 -14.59 -21.83 3.42
C PHE A 818 -15.76 -21.74 2.45
N ASP A 819 -16.13 -22.87 1.83
CA ASP A 819 -17.28 -22.95 0.94
C ASP A 819 -18.48 -23.55 1.69
N PRO A 820 -19.56 -22.77 1.96
CA PRO A 820 -20.70 -23.26 2.71
C PRO A 820 -21.50 -24.35 1.99
N PHE A 821 -21.41 -24.44 0.64
CA PHE A 821 -22.15 -25.43 -0.14
C PHE A 821 -21.45 -26.78 -0.16
N SER A 822 -20.17 -26.80 -0.55
CA SER A 822 -19.36 -28.03 -0.55
C SER A 822 -18.89 -28.44 0.84
N LYS A 823 -18.98 -27.53 1.83
CA LYS A 823 -18.49 -27.70 3.21
C LYS A 823 -16.98 -27.95 3.26
N LEU A 824 -16.25 -27.54 2.24
CA LEU A 824 -14.80 -27.69 2.18
C LEU A 824 -14.11 -26.42 2.69
N LEU A 825 -13.03 -26.63 3.44
CA LEU A 825 -12.06 -25.61 3.76
C LEU A 825 -10.91 -25.73 2.77
N CYS A 826 -10.60 -24.66 2.04
CA CYS A 826 -9.55 -24.66 1.03
C CYS A 826 -8.55 -23.54 1.29
N TRP A 827 -7.28 -23.80 1.01
CA TRP A 827 -6.21 -22.82 1.16
C TRP A 827 -5.30 -22.82 -0.06
N ALA A 828 -4.65 -21.68 -0.27
CA ALA A 828 -3.64 -21.49 -1.30
C ALA A 828 -2.29 -21.26 -0.62
N ASP A 829 -1.33 -22.14 -0.91
CA ASP A 829 -0.01 -22.14 -0.29
C ASP A 829 1.05 -21.65 -1.29
N ALA A 830 1.75 -20.56 -0.94
CA ALA A 830 2.80 -19.99 -1.79
C ALA A 830 4.16 -20.69 -1.63
N GLY A 831 4.34 -21.49 -0.59
CA GLY A 831 5.52 -22.28 -0.33
C GLY A 831 5.48 -23.61 -1.09
N THR A 832 4.40 -24.37 -0.92
CA THR A 832 4.19 -25.65 -1.64
C THR A 832 3.65 -25.46 -3.05
N LYS A 833 3.12 -24.26 -3.37
CA LYS A 833 2.49 -23.92 -4.65
C LYS A 833 1.24 -24.72 -4.97
N HIS A 834 0.58 -25.23 -3.94
CA HIS A 834 -0.64 -26.03 -4.06
C HIS A 834 -1.88 -25.24 -3.61
N LEU A 835 -3.00 -25.48 -4.30
CA LEU A 835 -4.35 -25.20 -3.84
C LEU A 835 -4.91 -26.51 -3.29
N GLU A 836 -5.21 -26.55 -2.01
CA GLU A 836 -5.68 -27.75 -1.35
C GLU A 836 -7.02 -27.52 -0.66
N CYS A 837 -7.80 -28.58 -0.54
CA CYS A 837 -9.07 -28.57 0.16
C CYS A 837 -9.18 -29.77 1.11
N THR A 838 -9.82 -29.56 2.26
CA THR A 838 -10.10 -30.58 3.26
C THR A 838 -11.50 -30.41 3.83
N PHE A 839 -12.06 -31.46 4.42
CA PHE A 839 -13.23 -31.32 5.29
C PHE A 839 -12.83 -30.66 6.62
N PRO A 840 -13.76 -29.97 7.32
CA PRO A 840 -13.52 -29.32 8.61
C PRO A 840 -13.05 -30.24 9.75
N ASP A 841 -13.21 -31.56 9.59
CA ASP A 841 -12.69 -32.57 10.51
C ASP A 841 -11.23 -32.97 10.20
N GLY A 842 -10.63 -32.44 9.12
CA GLY A 842 -9.28 -32.73 8.67
C GLY A 842 -9.20 -33.93 7.73
N THR A 843 -10.32 -34.58 7.41
CA THR A 843 -10.37 -35.71 6.48
C THR A 843 -10.53 -35.26 5.04
N GLY A 844 -10.29 -36.17 4.09
CA GLY A 844 -10.54 -35.91 2.67
C GLY A 844 -9.68 -34.79 2.07
N ARG A 845 -8.49 -34.55 2.65
CA ARG A 845 -7.50 -33.61 2.11
C ARG A 845 -7.11 -34.02 0.70
N ARG A 846 -7.25 -33.09 -0.25
CA ARG A 846 -6.88 -33.29 -1.66
C ARG A 846 -6.30 -32.02 -2.26
N VAL A 847 -5.35 -32.20 -3.17
CA VAL A 847 -4.80 -31.13 -4.00
C VAL A 847 -5.73 -30.90 -5.18
N ILE A 848 -6.21 -29.67 -5.34
CA ILE A 848 -7.05 -29.25 -6.48
C ILE A 848 -6.17 -28.76 -7.62
N GLN A 849 -5.14 -27.98 -7.32
CA GLN A 849 -4.20 -27.45 -8.30
C GLN A 849 -2.79 -27.46 -7.69
N ASN A 850 -1.77 -27.85 -8.45
CA ASN A 850 -0.40 -28.04 -7.98
C ASN A 850 0.63 -27.09 -8.62
N ASN A 851 0.18 -26.11 -9.42
CA ASN A 851 1.05 -25.17 -10.13
C ASN A 851 0.67 -23.70 -9.89
N LEU A 852 0.52 -23.30 -8.63
CA LEU A 852 0.37 -21.88 -8.26
C LEU A 852 1.72 -21.15 -8.32
N ASN A 853 1.75 -19.83 -8.53
CA ASN A 853 3.02 -19.09 -8.47
C ASN A 853 3.26 -18.54 -7.07
N TYR A 854 2.52 -17.50 -6.69
CA TYR A 854 2.65 -16.86 -5.37
C TYR A 854 1.30 -16.30 -4.91
N PRO A 855 0.37 -17.18 -4.49
CA PRO A 855 -0.94 -16.77 -4.01
C PRO A 855 -0.85 -15.94 -2.73
N PHE A 856 -1.66 -14.88 -2.64
CA PHE A 856 -1.80 -14.08 -1.43
C PHE A 856 -3.14 -14.32 -0.74
N SER A 857 -4.26 -14.20 -1.45
CA SER A 857 -5.61 -14.44 -0.91
C SER A 857 -6.43 -15.27 -1.89
N ILE A 858 -7.45 -15.98 -1.39
CA ILE A 858 -8.34 -16.82 -2.20
C ILE A 858 -9.78 -16.69 -1.72
N ILE A 859 -10.73 -16.72 -2.66
CA ILE A 859 -12.15 -16.82 -2.39
C ILE A 859 -12.80 -17.86 -3.30
N SER A 860 -13.78 -18.59 -2.76
CA SER A 860 -14.57 -19.56 -3.52
C SER A 860 -15.92 -18.97 -3.92
N TYR A 861 -16.28 -19.08 -5.20
CA TYR A 861 -17.63 -18.74 -5.66
C TYR A 861 -18.09 -19.69 -6.78
N ALA A 862 -19.33 -20.19 -6.65
CA ALA A 862 -19.91 -21.19 -7.56
C ALA A 862 -18.95 -22.37 -7.80
N ASN A 863 -18.65 -22.73 -9.05
CA ASN A 863 -17.70 -23.80 -9.39
C ASN A 863 -16.24 -23.33 -9.51
N HIS A 864 -15.89 -22.13 -9.03
CA HIS A 864 -14.57 -21.54 -9.27
C HIS A 864 -13.89 -21.08 -7.97
N PHE A 865 -12.56 -21.11 -7.98
CA PHE A 865 -11.70 -20.41 -7.04
C PHE A 865 -11.12 -19.17 -7.73
N TYR A 866 -11.12 -18.05 -7.02
CA TYR A 866 -10.46 -16.82 -7.46
C TYR A 866 -9.39 -16.47 -6.44
N HIS A 867 -8.14 -16.33 -6.88
CA HIS A 867 -7.04 -15.99 -5.99
C HIS A 867 -6.19 -14.85 -6.56
N THR A 868 -5.58 -14.07 -5.69
CA THR A 868 -4.63 -13.01 -6.04
C THR A 868 -3.21 -13.59 -6.06
N ASP A 869 -2.44 -13.27 -7.10
CA ASP A 869 -1.07 -13.78 -7.29
C ASP A 869 -0.07 -12.62 -7.46
N TRP A 870 0.95 -12.55 -6.59
CA TRP A 870 1.96 -11.48 -6.59
C TRP A 870 3.03 -11.61 -7.69
N ARG A 871 3.19 -12.78 -8.30
CA ARG A 871 4.11 -12.95 -9.43
C ARG A 871 3.48 -12.53 -10.74
N ARG A 872 2.16 -12.68 -10.85
CA ARG A 872 1.39 -12.24 -12.01
C ARG A 872 0.81 -10.84 -11.87
N ASP A 873 0.77 -10.31 -10.64
CA ASP A 873 0.10 -9.04 -10.30
C ASP A 873 -1.36 -9.02 -10.78
N GLY A 874 -2.12 -10.08 -10.47
CA GLY A 874 -3.51 -10.20 -10.93
C GLY A 874 -4.37 -11.21 -10.18
N VAL A 875 -5.63 -11.30 -10.61
CA VAL A 875 -6.63 -12.26 -10.12
C VAL A 875 -6.71 -13.44 -11.07
N ILE A 876 -6.55 -14.66 -10.56
CA ILE A 876 -6.56 -15.90 -11.34
C ILE A 876 -7.79 -16.73 -10.96
N ALA A 877 -8.52 -17.18 -11.98
CA ALA A 877 -9.69 -18.05 -11.84
C ALA A 877 -9.33 -19.50 -12.17
N ILE A 878 -9.69 -20.41 -11.26
CA ILE A 878 -9.46 -21.86 -11.36
C ILE A 878 -10.79 -22.60 -11.20
N ASP A 879 -11.03 -23.66 -11.97
CA ASP A 879 -12.20 -24.52 -11.79
C ASP A 879 -12.03 -25.47 -10.59
N LYS A 880 -13.10 -25.63 -9.78
CA LYS A 880 -13.07 -26.42 -8.54
C LYS A 880 -12.99 -27.93 -8.77
N GLU A 881 -13.53 -28.42 -9.89
CA GLU A 881 -13.61 -29.86 -10.17
C GLU A 881 -12.36 -30.35 -10.90
N THR A 882 -11.95 -29.63 -11.94
CA THR A 882 -10.80 -30.02 -12.77
C THR A 882 -9.48 -29.47 -12.25
N GLY A 883 -9.52 -28.42 -11.42
CA GLY A 883 -8.32 -27.67 -11.03
C GLY A 883 -7.72 -26.85 -12.17
N SER A 884 -8.32 -26.81 -13.35
CA SER A 884 -7.73 -26.14 -14.52
C SER A 884 -7.79 -24.62 -14.38
N PHE A 885 -6.75 -23.96 -14.88
CA PHE A 885 -6.78 -22.52 -15.13
C PHE A 885 -7.92 -22.18 -16.11
N ILE A 886 -8.76 -21.22 -15.75
CA ILE A 886 -9.92 -20.79 -16.56
C ILE A 886 -9.67 -19.43 -17.18
N ASP A 887 -9.30 -18.45 -16.36
CA ASP A 887 -9.16 -17.07 -16.81
C ASP A 887 -8.24 -16.27 -15.86
N GLU A 888 -7.74 -15.13 -16.34
CA GLU A 888 -6.97 -14.19 -15.53
C GLU A 888 -7.35 -12.74 -15.79
N TYR A 889 -7.31 -11.93 -14.74
CA TYR A 889 -7.48 -10.48 -14.80
C TYR A 889 -6.23 -9.79 -14.27
N LEU A 890 -5.63 -8.95 -15.10
CA LEU A 890 -4.49 -8.11 -14.75
C LEU A 890 -4.97 -6.65 -14.70
N PRO A 891 -4.97 -5.98 -13.54
CA PRO A 891 -5.32 -4.56 -13.45
C PRO A 891 -4.32 -3.69 -14.24
N GLU A 892 -4.80 -2.55 -14.74
CA GLU A 892 -3.99 -1.61 -15.53
C GLU A 892 -2.76 -1.11 -14.77
N GLN A 893 -2.95 -0.79 -13.48
CA GLN A 893 -1.85 -0.53 -12.56
C GLN A 893 -1.27 -1.88 -12.11
N ARG A 894 -0.08 -2.24 -12.59
CA ARG A 894 0.62 -3.45 -12.14
C ARG A 894 1.30 -3.20 -10.80
N SER A 895 0.56 -3.45 -9.73
CA SER A 895 1.06 -3.51 -8.35
C SER A 895 0.46 -4.74 -7.66
N HIS A 896 1.05 -5.17 -6.55
CA HIS A 896 0.59 -6.35 -5.83
C HIS A 896 -0.88 -6.23 -5.37
N LEU A 897 -1.66 -7.28 -5.63
CA LEU A 897 -3.01 -7.44 -5.10
C LEU A 897 -2.98 -8.21 -3.79
N TYR A 898 -3.77 -7.78 -2.82
CA TYR A 898 -3.83 -8.37 -1.48
C TYR A 898 -5.10 -9.21 -1.32
N GLY A 899 -5.96 -8.88 -0.35
CA GLY A 899 -7.21 -9.59 -0.07
C GLY A 899 -8.16 -9.58 -1.26
N ILE A 900 -8.97 -10.64 -1.37
CA ILE A 900 -10.04 -10.77 -2.36
C ILE A 900 -11.28 -11.37 -1.70
N THR A 901 -12.45 -10.81 -1.97
CA THR A 901 -13.73 -11.33 -1.51
C THR A 901 -14.78 -11.28 -2.63
N ALA A 902 -15.83 -12.08 -2.51
CA ALA A 902 -16.91 -12.17 -3.48
C ALA A 902 -18.19 -11.56 -2.91
N VAL A 903 -18.77 -10.64 -3.66
CA VAL A 903 -20.05 -10.01 -3.34
C VAL A 903 -21.16 -10.71 -4.11
N TYR A 904 -22.12 -11.25 -3.38
CA TYR A 904 -23.25 -11.99 -3.92
C TYR A 904 -24.59 -11.30 -3.55
N PRO A 905 -25.63 -11.44 -4.38
CA PRO A 905 -26.90 -10.76 -4.19
C PRO A 905 -27.78 -11.35 -3.06
N TYR A 906 -27.45 -12.54 -2.54
CA TYR A 906 -28.20 -13.21 -1.48
C TYR A 906 -27.27 -13.76 -0.40
N CYS A 907 -27.62 -13.61 0.88
CA CYS A 907 -26.84 -14.18 1.97
C CYS A 907 -27.00 -15.71 2.04
N PRO A 908 -25.92 -16.51 1.92
CA PRO A 908 -25.99 -17.95 2.14
C PRO A 908 -26.33 -18.26 3.60
N GLY A 909 -27.27 -19.18 3.81
CA GLY A 909 -27.65 -19.70 5.13
C GLY A 909 -28.78 -18.95 5.87
N GLY A 910 -29.36 -17.89 5.30
CA GLY A 910 -30.57 -17.27 5.84
C GLY A 910 -31.81 -18.07 5.45
N LYS A 911 -32.50 -18.71 6.40
CA LYS A 911 -33.92 -19.02 6.21
C LYS A 911 -34.64 -17.68 6.05
N THR A 912 -35.41 -17.56 4.96
CA THR A 912 -36.38 -16.46 4.74
C THR A 912 -37.30 -16.27 5.92
#